data_AF-A0A0A1TZF1-F1
#
_entry.id   AF-A0A0A1TZF1-F1
#
_cell.length_a   1.000
_cell.length_b   1.000
_cell.length_c   1.000
_cell.angle_alpha   90.00
_cell.angle_beta   90.00
_cell.angle_gamma   90.00
#
_symmetry.space_group_name_H-M   'P 1'
#
loop_
_entity.id
_entity.type
_entity.pdbx_description
1 polymer ?
#
loop_
_entity_poly.entity_id
_entity_poly.type
_entity_poly.pdbx_seq_one_letter_code
_entity_poly.pdbx_strand_id
1 'polypeptide(L)'
;MNFQKNGKGKELKKIKDLMSRPQLDSVYYSEVEQQKEYERIIRVIDTEGAIMNAALSNKDLSKAITCCDNIGKELRTISLSPKNYYNIFLSTQTAFSSLYMYLRDEYDGSLLALYEQVQYIYYAVPRLYLMCCVGAAAIVKKAASVDALMKDLVEMCRAVQHPTKGLFVRNYLIDMLKDKLPDGNSTGQGCGSLVDSVDFALVNFIEMNKLTVRLQTGVRDKEKKADEERQLLQLVARNITLLSNLEGMSFRLYRDSIMPRVLDQIVSCNDLNAQMFLMDVIISAFPADYHIGTLEDLLRCFPVLHKQLDVRPLLLNLMKALITFIKSDQTLDPILAKINIFEVLSRMLLDICRKRSVGAASFLALMAYFQELQMTWYAADKARCYKQTQQIFDMISNNLPEEPLDQYAITYLMRLLQQSLMSFSVKEMLEIFGFRNCISLLPYNKRKTVAGDIINRCVVLDEKIETKEFAANIVEVVQDLLMKTKDQPEGLEEEIISVDVENACKLLHLIGGDANAFETILTLFRDKMTSDAVRVQYVAAPLMFVALSRRKEAELVKFVFAFVLALLKMVTKLEHFVLGFRLSLQCGVAASEAGVEKFMYFFKNAFDIYENIVESTVQKECIDIALGTLISFKGNETSFTEIRNMVFKTINYLLRTPMKCEMLCKLAAVSMANASGVIDKKAALDLLTRAVKESDRIIDSDIHAIVCMMLLNYQIQYLDTLDIPCDTLETLIQNIKDESTEFSEEQLALFNNSITTLKVVSEKSDKYKKLAL
;
A
#
# COMPACT_ATOMS: atom_id res chain seq x y z
N MET A 1 -55.61 3.26 -79.52
CA MET A 1 -54.27 2.64 -79.64
C MET A 1 -53.27 3.68 -79.18
N ASN A 2 -52.95 3.82 -77.88
CA ASN A 2 -52.23 2.90 -76.99
C ASN A 2 -50.90 2.39 -77.56
N PHE A 3 -49.87 2.56 -76.73
CA PHE A 3 -48.46 2.13 -76.83
C PHE A 3 -47.49 3.08 -77.54
N GLN A 4 -46.73 3.88 -76.76
CA GLN A 4 -45.27 4.12 -76.91
C GLN A 4 -44.67 5.32 -76.11
N LYS A 5 -45.31 5.86 -75.07
CA LYS A 5 -44.68 6.91 -74.21
C LYS A 5 -44.22 6.47 -72.80
N ASN A 6 -44.48 5.23 -72.38
CA ASN A 6 -44.17 4.78 -71.01
C ASN A 6 -42.81 4.06 -70.84
N GLY A 7 -42.02 3.87 -71.91
CA GLY A 7 -40.75 3.14 -71.86
C GLY A 7 -39.54 4.00 -71.44
N LYS A 8 -39.34 5.15 -72.09
CA LYS A 8 -38.12 5.98 -71.89
C LYS A 8 -38.06 6.69 -70.54
N GLY A 9 -39.21 7.04 -69.95
CA GLY A 9 -39.27 7.67 -68.61
C GLY A 9 -38.92 6.72 -67.47
N LYS A 10 -39.12 5.40 -67.64
CA LYS A 10 -38.75 4.38 -66.63
C LYS A 10 -37.28 4.02 -66.69
N GLU A 11 -36.65 4.05 -67.87
CA GLU A 11 -35.20 3.82 -68.01
C GLU A 11 -34.38 5.02 -67.51
N LEU A 12 -34.80 6.26 -67.79
CA LEU A 12 -34.15 7.45 -67.25
C LEU A 12 -34.35 7.62 -65.74
N LYS A 13 -35.49 7.17 -65.18
CA LYS A 13 -35.67 7.06 -63.72
C LYS A 13 -34.81 5.94 -63.13
N LYS A 14 -34.70 4.77 -63.76
CA LYS A 14 -33.78 3.71 -63.32
C LYS A 14 -32.32 4.15 -63.36
N ILE A 15 -31.91 4.91 -64.38
CA ILE A 15 -30.54 5.43 -64.51
C ILE A 15 -30.27 6.57 -63.52
N LYS A 16 -31.26 7.45 -63.26
CA LYS A 16 -31.16 8.43 -62.16
C LYS A 16 -31.13 7.73 -60.80
N ASP A 17 -31.99 6.76 -60.52
CA ASP A 17 -32.01 5.99 -59.27
C ASP A 17 -30.74 5.09 -59.11
N LEU A 18 -30.05 4.76 -60.20
CA LEU A 18 -28.73 4.10 -60.19
C LEU A 18 -27.57 5.09 -59.95
N MET A 19 -27.68 6.34 -60.41
CA MET A 19 -26.65 7.39 -60.24
C MET A 19 -26.87 8.31 -59.03
N SER A 20 -28.05 8.29 -58.42
CA SER A 20 -28.39 8.97 -57.17
C SER A 20 -28.71 7.97 -56.07
N ARG A 21 -27.89 6.93 -55.94
CA ARG A 21 -27.71 6.30 -54.63
C ARG A 21 -26.78 7.22 -53.83
N PRO A 22 -27.15 7.70 -52.64
CA PRO A 22 -26.14 8.12 -51.69
C PRO A 22 -25.17 6.95 -51.56
N GLN A 23 -23.86 7.21 -51.47
CA GLN A 23 -22.88 6.17 -51.13
C GLN A 23 -23.47 5.40 -49.95
N LEU A 24 -23.87 4.14 -50.19
CA LEU A 24 -24.47 3.28 -49.17
C LEU A 24 -23.34 2.94 -48.20
N ASP A 25 -23.07 3.86 -47.29
CA ASP A 25 -22.33 3.59 -46.08
C ASP A 25 -23.17 2.60 -45.25
N SER A 26 -22.56 1.46 -44.97
CA SER A 26 -23.03 0.36 -44.10
C SER A 26 -24.15 -0.56 -44.63
N VAL A 27 -23.77 -1.56 -45.42
CA VAL A 27 -24.51 -2.84 -45.51
C VAL A 27 -23.56 -3.96 -45.11
N TYR A 28 -23.46 -4.20 -43.81
CA TYR A 28 -22.91 -5.46 -43.33
C TYR A 28 -23.99 -6.53 -43.48
N TYR A 29 -23.59 -7.71 -43.96
CA TYR A 29 -24.41 -8.91 -43.88
C TYR A 29 -24.78 -9.17 -42.41
N SER A 30 -25.93 -9.82 -42.15
CA SER A 30 -26.22 -10.35 -40.81
C SER A 30 -25.10 -11.30 -40.37
N GLU A 31 -24.87 -11.52 -39.06
CA GLU A 31 -23.75 -12.38 -38.58
C GLU A 31 -23.75 -13.76 -39.26
N VAL A 32 -24.93 -14.32 -39.55
CA VAL A 32 -25.11 -15.59 -40.26
C VAL A 32 -24.72 -15.50 -41.74
N GLU A 33 -25.05 -14.39 -42.41
CA GLU A 33 -24.69 -14.16 -43.81
C GLU A 33 -23.19 -13.83 -43.96
N GLN A 34 -22.58 -13.13 -42.98
CA GLN A 34 -21.14 -12.89 -42.95
C GLN A 34 -20.37 -14.19 -42.85
N GLN A 35 -20.85 -15.13 -42.02
CA GLN A 35 -20.18 -16.41 -41.83
C GLN A 35 -20.29 -17.31 -43.07
N LYS A 36 -21.46 -17.32 -43.74
CA LYS A 36 -21.64 -18.03 -45.02
C LYS A 36 -20.74 -17.47 -46.12
N GLU A 37 -20.65 -16.15 -46.21
CA GLU A 37 -19.80 -15.49 -47.22
C GLU A 37 -18.31 -15.70 -46.92
N TYR A 38 -17.92 -15.66 -45.65
CA TYR A 38 -16.57 -16.02 -45.19
C TYR A 38 -16.19 -17.46 -45.59
N GLU A 39 -17.06 -18.45 -45.32
CA GLU A 39 -16.82 -19.84 -45.70
C GLU A 39 -16.75 -20.03 -47.21
N ARG A 40 -17.58 -19.30 -47.98
CA ARG A 40 -17.52 -19.31 -49.44
C ARG A 40 -16.16 -18.85 -49.93
N ILE A 41 -15.67 -17.72 -49.41
CA ILE A 41 -14.40 -17.13 -49.83
C ILE A 41 -13.23 -18.04 -49.47
N ILE A 42 -13.20 -18.61 -48.27
CA ILE A 42 -12.12 -19.54 -47.88
C ILE A 42 -12.08 -20.76 -48.79
N ARG A 43 -13.24 -21.38 -49.08
CA ARG A 43 -13.27 -22.51 -50.01
C ARG A 43 -12.70 -22.15 -51.38
N VAL A 44 -13.03 -20.96 -51.89
CA VAL A 44 -12.46 -20.47 -53.15
C VAL A 44 -10.95 -20.31 -53.04
N ILE A 45 -10.44 -19.69 -51.97
CA ILE A 45 -9.00 -19.52 -51.74
C ILE A 45 -8.28 -20.87 -51.66
N ASP A 46 -8.85 -21.85 -50.97
CA ASP A 46 -8.25 -23.18 -50.84
C ASP A 46 -8.24 -23.93 -52.18
N THR A 47 -9.33 -23.85 -52.95
CA THR A 47 -9.40 -24.48 -54.28
C THR A 47 -8.43 -23.83 -55.27
N GLU A 48 -8.41 -22.50 -55.35
CA GLU A 48 -7.49 -21.76 -56.23
C GLU A 48 -6.04 -21.89 -55.75
N GLY A 49 -5.80 -21.97 -54.44
CA GLY A 49 -4.48 -22.24 -53.87
C GLY A 49 -3.95 -23.62 -54.25
N ALA A 50 -4.79 -24.65 -54.24
CA ALA A 50 -4.43 -25.99 -54.69
C ALA A 50 -4.13 -26.03 -56.20
N ILE A 51 -4.96 -25.37 -57.01
CA ILE A 51 -4.75 -25.24 -58.46
C ILE A 51 -3.45 -24.47 -58.74
N MET A 52 -3.19 -23.40 -58.00
CA MET A 52 -1.97 -22.62 -58.11
C MET A 52 -0.75 -23.47 -57.76
N ASN A 53 -0.75 -24.23 -56.66
CA ASN A 53 0.36 -25.11 -56.31
C ASN A 53 0.62 -26.17 -57.40
N ALA A 54 -0.43 -26.76 -57.97
CA ALA A 54 -0.29 -27.70 -59.09
C ALA A 54 0.26 -27.02 -60.36
N ALA A 55 -0.15 -25.77 -60.64
CA ALA A 55 0.37 -24.99 -61.76
C ALA A 55 1.85 -24.61 -61.56
N LEU A 56 2.26 -24.30 -60.33
CA LEU A 56 3.66 -24.02 -59.98
C LEU A 56 4.54 -25.26 -60.16
N SER A 57 4.06 -26.45 -59.74
CA SER A 57 4.77 -27.71 -60.02
C SER A 57 4.94 -27.99 -61.51
N ASN A 58 3.97 -27.56 -62.34
CA ASN A 58 4.02 -27.68 -63.79
C ASN A 58 4.76 -26.51 -64.48
N LYS A 59 5.34 -25.56 -63.72
CA LYS A 59 6.01 -24.34 -64.21
C LYS A 59 5.13 -23.40 -65.05
N ASP A 60 3.81 -23.49 -64.91
CA ASP A 60 2.83 -22.66 -65.61
C ASP A 60 2.57 -21.34 -64.84
N LEU A 61 3.47 -20.36 -64.99
CA LEU A 61 3.38 -19.09 -64.26
C LEU A 61 2.15 -18.25 -64.62
N SER A 62 1.71 -18.26 -65.89
CA SER A 62 0.55 -17.49 -66.33
C SER A 62 -0.75 -17.95 -65.66
N LYS A 63 -0.91 -19.26 -65.50
CA LYS A 63 -2.05 -19.85 -64.77
C LYS A 63 -1.96 -19.54 -63.28
N ALA A 64 -0.77 -19.63 -62.68
CA ALA A 64 -0.57 -19.27 -61.28
C ALA A 64 -0.93 -17.80 -60.98
N ILE A 65 -0.56 -16.86 -61.87
CA ILE A 65 -0.93 -15.44 -61.74
C ILE A 65 -2.44 -15.24 -61.92
N THR A 66 -3.07 -15.98 -62.82
CA THR A 66 -4.54 -15.91 -63.02
C THR A 66 -5.28 -16.42 -61.78
N CYS A 67 -4.81 -17.51 -61.16
CA CYS A 67 -5.34 -18.00 -59.88
C CYS A 67 -5.16 -16.96 -58.75
N CYS A 68 -4.01 -16.29 -58.69
CA CYS A 68 -3.78 -15.23 -57.72
C CYS A 68 -4.66 -14.00 -57.96
N ASP A 69 -4.94 -13.64 -59.21
CA ASP A 69 -5.90 -12.59 -59.55
C ASP A 69 -7.33 -12.98 -59.11
N ASN A 70 -7.72 -14.25 -59.28
CA ASN A 70 -9.00 -14.76 -58.78
C ASN A 70 -9.09 -14.70 -57.25
N ILE A 71 -8.04 -15.12 -56.54
CA ILE A 71 -7.95 -14.99 -55.07
C ILE A 71 -8.03 -13.51 -54.66
N GLY A 72 -7.28 -12.62 -55.33
CA GLY A 72 -7.26 -11.20 -55.02
C GLY A 72 -8.58 -10.48 -55.34
N LYS A 73 -9.40 -10.99 -56.26
CA LYS A 73 -10.75 -10.47 -56.53
C LYS A 73 -11.68 -10.69 -55.34
N GLU A 74 -11.55 -11.80 -54.61
CA GLU A 74 -12.35 -12.09 -53.42
C GLU A 74 -12.01 -11.15 -52.24
N LEU A 75 -10.77 -10.64 -52.16
CA LEU A 75 -10.34 -9.62 -51.18
C LEU A 75 -11.00 -8.25 -51.38
N ARG A 76 -11.72 -8.05 -52.50
CA ARG A 76 -12.44 -6.81 -52.79
C ARG A 76 -13.78 -6.71 -52.07
N THR A 77 -14.21 -7.76 -51.36
CA THR A 77 -15.41 -7.72 -50.53
C THR A 77 -15.36 -6.58 -49.50
N ILE A 78 -16.50 -5.93 -49.26
CA ILE A 78 -16.64 -4.75 -48.36
C ILE A 78 -17.52 -5.10 -47.14
N SER A 79 -18.17 -6.26 -47.18
CA SER A 79 -19.29 -6.63 -46.30
C SER A 79 -18.89 -7.45 -45.07
N LEU A 80 -17.59 -7.68 -44.86
CA LEU A 80 -17.06 -8.56 -43.81
C LEU A 80 -16.49 -7.75 -42.65
N SER A 81 -16.69 -8.24 -41.43
CA SER A 81 -16.06 -7.70 -40.24
C SER A 81 -14.52 -7.74 -40.36
N PRO A 82 -13.79 -6.79 -39.73
CA PRO A 82 -12.33 -6.78 -39.74
C PRO A 82 -11.69 -8.09 -39.27
N LYS A 83 -12.32 -8.81 -38.32
CA LYS A 83 -11.88 -10.13 -37.86
C LYS A 83 -11.94 -11.19 -38.96
N ASN A 84 -13.08 -11.31 -39.63
CA ASN A 84 -13.25 -12.28 -40.70
C ASN A 84 -12.37 -11.93 -41.90
N TYR A 85 -12.22 -10.63 -42.19
CA TYR A 85 -11.30 -10.15 -43.20
C TYR A 85 -9.84 -10.46 -42.87
N TYR A 86 -9.43 -10.34 -41.60
CA TYR A 86 -8.09 -10.74 -41.15
C TYR A 86 -7.80 -12.22 -41.37
N ASN A 87 -8.76 -13.10 -41.07
CA ASN A 87 -8.60 -14.53 -41.32
C ASN A 87 -8.47 -14.85 -42.82
N ILE A 88 -9.29 -14.21 -43.67
CA ILE A 88 -9.17 -14.32 -45.13
C ILE A 88 -7.79 -13.81 -45.60
N PHE A 89 -7.31 -12.71 -45.01
CA PHE A 89 -5.99 -12.16 -45.29
C PHE A 89 -4.88 -13.18 -44.95
N LEU A 90 -4.95 -13.86 -43.81
CA LEU A 90 -3.98 -14.90 -43.43
C LEU A 90 -3.99 -16.09 -44.40
N SER A 91 -5.18 -16.58 -44.79
CA SER A 91 -5.29 -17.65 -45.80
C SER A 91 -4.73 -17.22 -47.16
N THR A 92 -5.00 -15.98 -47.57
CA THR A 92 -4.43 -15.40 -48.80
C THR A 92 -2.92 -15.30 -48.73
N GLN A 93 -2.37 -14.80 -47.62
CA GLN A 93 -0.92 -14.68 -47.41
C GLN A 93 -0.24 -16.06 -47.50
N THR A 94 -0.87 -17.09 -46.97
CA THR A 94 -0.38 -18.48 -47.05
C THR A 94 -0.35 -18.97 -48.49
N ALA A 95 -1.42 -18.73 -49.26
CA ALA A 95 -1.44 -19.07 -50.69
C ALA A 95 -0.36 -18.31 -51.47
N PHE A 96 -0.25 -16.98 -51.28
CA PHE A 96 0.74 -16.16 -51.98
C PHE A 96 2.18 -16.51 -51.59
N SER A 97 2.41 -17.10 -50.41
CA SER A 97 3.73 -17.58 -49.98
C SER A 97 4.29 -18.65 -50.90
N SER A 98 3.46 -19.60 -51.38
CA SER A 98 3.91 -20.63 -52.32
C SER A 98 4.40 -20.02 -53.63
N LEU A 99 3.69 -19.00 -54.15
CA LEU A 99 4.11 -18.25 -55.32
C LEU A 99 5.43 -17.50 -55.06
N TYR A 100 5.56 -16.87 -53.89
CA TYR A 100 6.77 -16.15 -53.53
C TYR A 100 7.99 -17.09 -53.44
N MET A 101 7.87 -18.27 -52.83
CA MET A 101 8.96 -19.25 -52.76
C MET A 101 9.39 -19.72 -54.16
N TYR A 102 8.43 -20.01 -55.04
CA TYR A 102 8.73 -20.35 -56.43
C TYR A 102 9.48 -19.22 -57.17
N LEU A 103 9.02 -17.97 -57.03
CA LEU A 103 9.68 -16.81 -57.65
C LEU A 103 11.08 -16.56 -57.10
N ARG A 104 11.29 -16.83 -55.81
CA ARG A 104 12.58 -16.69 -55.12
C ARG A 104 13.57 -17.78 -55.55
N ASP A 105 13.13 -19.03 -55.63
CA ASP A 105 14.07 -20.16 -55.72
C ASP A 105 14.16 -20.75 -57.14
N GLU A 106 13.06 -20.84 -57.88
CA GLU A 106 12.99 -21.64 -59.13
C GLU A 106 12.85 -20.81 -60.42
N TYR A 107 12.53 -19.51 -60.32
CA TYR A 107 12.26 -18.69 -61.49
C TYR A 107 13.52 -18.08 -62.13
N ASP A 108 13.90 -18.54 -63.32
CA ASP A 108 15.08 -18.04 -64.07
C ASP A 108 14.79 -16.85 -65.00
N GLY A 109 13.54 -16.39 -65.09
CA GLY A 109 13.13 -15.31 -65.99
C GLY A 109 13.43 -13.89 -65.46
N SER A 110 13.25 -12.89 -66.32
CA SER A 110 13.39 -11.47 -65.92
C SER A 110 12.25 -11.04 -64.99
N LEU A 111 12.57 -10.92 -63.71
CA LEU A 111 11.62 -10.47 -62.69
C LEU A 111 11.13 -9.02 -62.91
N LEU A 112 11.92 -8.17 -63.58
CA LEU A 112 11.51 -6.80 -63.91
C LEU A 112 10.38 -6.80 -64.97
N ALA A 113 10.50 -7.64 -65.99
CA ALA A 113 9.45 -7.81 -66.99
C ALA A 113 8.19 -8.43 -66.37
N LEU A 114 8.35 -9.34 -65.41
CA LEU A 114 7.23 -9.89 -64.66
C LEU A 114 6.55 -8.82 -63.77
N TYR A 115 7.32 -7.93 -63.15
CA TYR A 115 6.81 -6.81 -62.36
C TYR A 115 5.94 -5.90 -63.22
N GLU A 116 6.36 -5.60 -64.45
CA GLU A 116 5.56 -4.87 -65.43
C GLU A 116 4.32 -5.65 -65.87
N GLN A 117 4.45 -6.96 -66.14
CA GLN A 117 3.32 -7.80 -66.55
C GLN A 117 2.20 -7.85 -65.52
N VAL A 118 2.55 -7.93 -64.24
CA VAL A 118 1.59 -7.94 -63.13
C VAL A 118 0.83 -6.61 -63.04
N GLN A 119 1.40 -5.49 -63.50
CA GLN A 119 0.73 -4.18 -63.48
C GLN A 119 -0.46 -4.09 -64.45
N TYR A 120 -0.51 -4.96 -65.48
CA TYR A 120 -1.65 -5.02 -66.42
C TYR A 120 -2.94 -5.57 -65.80
N ILE A 121 -2.88 -6.10 -64.58
CA ILE A 121 -4.07 -6.54 -63.85
C ILE A 121 -4.98 -5.33 -63.57
N TYR A 122 -6.24 -5.45 -63.99
CA TYR A 122 -7.22 -4.35 -63.96
C TYR A 122 -7.54 -3.86 -62.54
N TYR A 123 -7.67 -4.77 -61.57
CA TYR A 123 -8.07 -4.42 -60.20
C TYR A 123 -6.88 -4.10 -59.31
N ALA A 124 -6.94 -2.97 -58.61
CA ALA A 124 -5.85 -2.46 -57.78
C ALA A 124 -5.43 -3.39 -56.63
N VAL A 125 -6.37 -4.07 -55.97
CA VAL A 125 -6.06 -4.94 -54.82
C VAL A 125 -5.22 -6.15 -55.26
N PRO A 126 -5.68 -7.06 -56.15
CA PRO A 126 -4.85 -8.18 -56.62
C PRO A 126 -3.52 -7.72 -57.23
N ARG A 127 -3.55 -6.63 -58.00
CA ARG A 127 -2.35 -6.03 -58.60
C ARG A 127 -1.31 -5.69 -57.54
N LEU A 128 -1.68 -5.01 -56.46
CA LEU A 128 -0.73 -4.60 -55.42
C LEU A 128 -0.19 -5.78 -54.63
N TYR A 129 -1.00 -6.80 -54.31
CA TYR A 129 -0.48 -8.02 -53.65
C TYR A 129 0.55 -8.73 -54.52
N LEU A 130 0.26 -8.89 -55.82
CA LEU A 130 1.20 -9.52 -56.75
C LEU A 130 2.45 -8.66 -57.00
N MET A 131 2.29 -7.33 -57.09
CA MET A 131 3.43 -6.40 -57.18
C MET A 131 4.32 -6.50 -55.94
N CYS A 132 3.73 -6.61 -54.73
CA CYS A 132 4.48 -6.82 -53.50
C CYS A 132 5.23 -8.16 -53.54
N CYS A 133 4.61 -9.26 -53.99
CA CYS A 133 5.29 -10.56 -54.15
C CYS A 133 6.48 -10.49 -55.11
N VAL A 134 6.23 -10.04 -56.33
CA VAL A 134 7.24 -10.00 -57.40
C VAL A 134 8.34 -9.01 -57.06
N GLY A 135 7.97 -7.83 -56.53
CA GLY A 135 8.93 -6.83 -56.09
C GLY A 135 9.82 -7.33 -54.95
N ALA A 136 9.23 -8.03 -53.98
CA ALA A 136 9.98 -8.62 -52.89
C ALA A 136 10.91 -9.76 -53.35
N ALA A 137 10.56 -10.51 -54.40
CA ALA A 137 11.45 -11.49 -55.02
C ALA A 137 12.57 -10.83 -55.85
N ALA A 138 12.26 -9.71 -56.54
CA ALA A 138 13.23 -8.93 -57.31
C ALA A 138 14.32 -8.32 -56.44
N ILE A 139 13.98 -7.88 -55.21
CA ILE A 139 14.95 -7.41 -54.21
C ILE A 139 15.91 -8.54 -53.82
N VAL A 140 15.40 -9.75 -53.54
CA VAL A 140 16.22 -10.89 -53.10
C VAL A 140 17.21 -11.32 -54.19
N LYS A 141 16.76 -11.37 -55.45
CA LYS A 141 17.62 -11.69 -56.60
C LYS A 141 18.52 -10.53 -57.05
N LYS A 142 18.51 -9.38 -56.34
CA LYS A 142 19.25 -8.15 -56.69
C LYS A 142 18.96 -7.64 -58.10
N ALA A 143 17.75 -7.90 -58.62
CA ALA A 143 17.35 -7.51 -59.97
C ALA A 143 16.94 -6.03 -60.08
N ALA A 144 16.66 -5.37 -58.95
CA ALA A 144 16.30 -3.95 -58.88
C ALA A 144 16.92 -3.29 -57.64
N SER A 145 17.11 -1.97 -57.69
CA SER A 145 17.53 -1.19 -56.53
C SER A 145 16.43 -1.17 -55.48
N VAL A 146 16.79 -1.45 -54.23
CA VAL A 146 15.85 -1.56 -53.11
C VAL A 146 15.11 -0.24 -52.86
N ASP A 147 15.82 0.89 -52.94
CA ASP A 147 15.26 2.23 -52.71
C ASP A 147 14.17 2.61 -53.73
N ALA A 148 14.45 2.48 -55.03
CA ALA A 148 13.48 2.85 -56.07
C ALA A 148 12.21 1.99 -56.00
N LEU A 149 12.36 0.68 -55.72
CA LEU A 149 11.23 -0.22 -55.62
C LEU A 149 10.41 0.00 -54.34
N MET A 150 11.06 0.32 -53.22
CA MET A 150 10.37 0.69 -51.99
C MET A 150 9.55 1.97 -52.16
N LYS A 151 10.13 3.01 -52.79
CA LYS A 151 9.43 4.27 -53.08
C LYS A 151 8.25 4.03 -54.03
N ASP A 152 8.45 3.28 -55.11
CA ASP A 152 7.38 2.92 -56.06
C ASP A 152 6.25 2.13 -55.38
N LEU A 153 6.56 1.06 -54.63
CA LEU A 153 5.54 0.26 -53.95
C LEU A 153 4.72 1.09 -52.94
N VAL A 154 5.36 1.96 -52.16
CA VAL A 154 4.66 2.83 -51.19
C VAL A 154 3.75 3.84 -51.89
N GLU A 155 4.21 4.42 -53.00
CA GLU A 155 3.42 5.34 -53.81
C GLU A 155 2.25 4.64 -54.50
N MET A 156 2.48 3.45 -55.07
CA MET A 156 1.45 2.64 -55.70
C MET A 156 0.41 2.13 -54.69
N CYS A 157 0.80 1.85 -53.45
CA CYS A 157 -0.13 1.56 -52.36
C CYS A 157 -1.06 2.74 -52.01
N ARG A 158 -0.77 3.98 -52.43
CA ARG A 158 -1.73 5.10 -52.33
C ARG A 158 -2.94 4.93 -53.25
N ALA A 159 -2.93 3.99 -54.20
CA ALA A 159 -4.10 3.73 -55.04
C ALA A 159 -5.29 3.17 -54.24
N VAL A 160 -5.05 2.51 -53.09
CA VAL A 160 -6.11 1.91 -52.26
C VAL A 160 -6.40 2.79 -51.06
N GLN A 161 -7.44 3.62 -51.18
CA GLN A 161 -7.85 4.57 -50.15
C GLN A 161 -8.94 4.03 -49.21
N HIS A 162 -9.42 2.81 -49.44
CA HIS A 162 -10.40 2.16 -48.56
C HIS A 162 -9.72 1.74 -47.24
N PRO A 163 -10.25 2.12 -46.06
CA PRO A 163 -9.59 1.91 -44.76
C PRO A 163 -9.10 0.48 -44.51
N THR A 164 -10.01 -0.50 -44.50
CA THR A 164 -9.69 -1.90 -44.19
C THR A 164 -8.69 -2.50 -45.19
N LYS A 165 -9.02 -2.41 -46.48
CA LYS A 165 -8.21 -2.96 -47.57
C LYS A 165 -6.82 -2.32 -47.66
N GLY A 166 -6.75 -0.99 -47.51
CA GLY A 166 -5.50 -0.25 -47.54
C GLY A 166 -4.59 -0.64 -46.37
N LEU A 167 -5.15 -0.81 -45.16
CA LEU A 167 -4.40 -1.30 -44.00
C LEU A 167 -3.82 -2.69 -44.23
N PHE A 168 -4.60 -3.64 -44.76
CA PHE A 168 -4.12 -5.00 -45.01
C PHE A 168 -3.11 -5.08 -46.16
N VAL A 169 -3.30 -4.33 -47.25
CA VAL A 169 -2.32 -4.24 -48.34
C VAL A 169 -0.99 -3.67 -47.82
N ARG A 170 -1.04 -2.62 -47.01
CA ARG A 170 0.15 -2.01 -46.41
C ARG A 170 0.81 -2.90 -45.37
N ASN A 171 0.03 -3.67 -44.62
CA ASN A 171 0.58 -4.67 -43.70
C ASN A 171 1.26 -5.83 -44.47
N TYR A 172 0.68 -6.25 -45.59
CA TYR A 172 1.32 -7.22 -46.48
C TYR A 172 2.64 -6.72 -47.05
N LEU A 173 2.69 -5.45 -47.45
CA LEU A 173 3.91 -4.79 -47.91
C LEU A 173 5.02 -4.87 -46.84
N ILE A 174 4.70 -4.57 -45.58
CA ILE A 174 5.64 -4.71 -44.46
C ILE A 174 6.12 -6.16 -44.34
N ASP A 175 5.20 -7.13 -44.37
CA ASP A 175 5.55 -8.55 -44.19
C ASP A 175 6.48 -9.09 -45.27
N MET A 176 6.32 -8.60 -46.51
CA MET A 176 7.16 -9.02 -47.63
C MET A 176 8.53 -8.33 -47.67
N LEU A 177 8.64 -7.15 -47.06
CA LEU A 177 9.84 -6.31 -47.11
C LEU A 177 10.65 -6.25 -45.81
N LYS A 178 10.07 -6.59 -44.64
CA LYS A 178 10.73 -6.44 -43.32
C LYS A 178 12.12 -7.06 -43.23
N ASP A 179 12.34 -8.24 -43.81
CA ASP A 179 13.62 -8.96 -43.76
C ASP A 179 14.61 -8.49 -44.86
N LYS A 180 14.22 -7.46 -45.62
CA LYS A 180 14.91 -6.98 -46.83
C LYS A 180 15.17 -5.48 -46.78
N LEU A 181 14.84 -4.83 -45.67
CA LEU A 181 15.10 -3.42 -45.48
C LEU A 181 16.61 -3.18 -45.31
N PRO A 182 17.14 -2.07 -45.82
CA PRO A 182 18.51 -1.69 -45.56
C PRO A 182 18.72 -1.31 -44.08
N ASP A 183 19.47 -2.15 -43.35
CA ASP A 183 19.72 -2.02 -41.90
C ASP A 183 21.09 -1.38 -41.57
N GLY A 184 21.78 -0.79 -42.56
CA GLY A 184 23.07 -0.11 -42.37
C GLY A 184 24.31 -1.01 -42.53
N ASN A 185 24.17 -2.34 -42.42
CA ASN A 185 25.25 -3.33 -42.66
C ASN A 185 25.29 -3.84 -44.11
N SER A 186 24.35 -3.46 -44.97
CA SER A 186 24.27 -3.90 -46.36
C SER A 186 25.20 -3.08 -47.28
N THR A 187 26.48 -3.44 -47.30
CA THR A 187 27.45 -2.84 -48.23
C THR A 187 27.29 -3.42 -49.65
N GLY A 188 26.66 -2.65 -50.54
CA GLY A 188 26.56 -2.95 -51.98
C GLY A 188 25.99 -1.77 -52.78
N GLN A 189 26.44 -1.59 -54.03
CA GLN A 189 25.83 -0.62 -54.96
C GLN A 189 24.35 -0.96 -55.18
N GLY A 190 23.45 0.00 -54.94
CA GLY A 190 21.99 -0.18 -55.09
C GLY A 190 21.24 -0.60 -53.82
N CYS A 191 21.95 -0.78 -52.70
CA CYS A 191 21.36 -0.93 -51.36
C CYS A 191 21.02 0.48 -50.84
N GLY A 192 19.74 0.73 -50.52
CA GLY A 192 19.29 1.99 -49.94
C GLY A 192 19.95 2.28 -48.58
N SER A 193 19.78 3.49 -48.07
CA SER A 193 20.29 3.86 -46.75
C SER A 193 19.33 3.46 -45.64
N LEU A 194 19.83 3.40 -44.40
CA LEU A 194 18.97 3.27 -43.21
C LEU A 194 17.92 4.38 -43.14
N VAL A 195 18.24 5.59 -43.61
CA VAL A 195 17.32 6.72 -43.65
C VAL A 195 16.15 6.44 -44.60
N ASP A 196 16.38 5.78 -45.73
CA ASP A 196 15.32 5.38 -46.66
C ASP A 196 14.39 4.34 -46.03
N SER A 197 14.92 3.39 -45.25
CA SER A 197 14.11 2.43 -44.47
C SER A 197 13.22 3.11 -43.44
N VAL A 198 13.78 4.09 -42.73
CA VAL A 198 13.05 4.89 -41.74
C VAL A 198 11.98 5.73 -42.42
N ASP A 199 12.30 6.42 -43.50
CA ASP A 199 11.34 7.22 -44.28
C ASP A 199 10.23 6.35 -44.87
N PHE A 200 10.56 5.18 -45.40
CA PHE A 200 9.58 4.20 -45.89
C PHE A 200 8.59 3.79 -44.78
N ALA A 201 9.09 3.37 -43.62
CA ALA A 201 8.26 2.91 -42.51
C ALA A 201 7.42 4.06 -41.93
N LEU A 202 7.96 5.28 -41.87
CA LEU A 202 7.24 6.47 -41.42
C LEU A 202 6.13 6.89 -42.39
N VAL A 203 6.40 6.89 -43.71
CA VAL A 203 5.37 7.19 -44.71
C VAL A 203 4.26 6.14 -44.65
N ASN A 204 4.62 4.86 -44.51
CA ASN A 204 3.64 3.80 -44.38
C ASN A 204 2.81 3.94 -43.10
N PHE A 205 3.45 4.25 -41.97
CA PHE A 205 2.78 4.55 -40.70
C PHE A 205 1.81 5.73 -40.83
N ILE A 206 2.23 6.85 -41.41
CA ILE A 206 1.40 8.05 -41.61
C ILE A 206 0.15 7.70 -42.43
N GLU A 207 0.33 7.00 -43.56
CA GLU A 207 -0.80 6.63 -44.42
C GLU A 207 -1.72 5.61 -43.77
N MET A 208 -1.19 4.62 -43.03
CA MET A 208 -2.00 3.67 -42.26
C MET A 208 -2.79 4.37 -41.14
N ASN A 209 -2.18 5.31 -40.41
CA ASN A 209 -2.86 6.10 -39.40
C ASN A 209 -4.01 6.94 -40.00
N LYS A 210 -3.77 7.60 -41.15
CA LYS A 210 -4.82 8.32 -41.88
C LYS A 210 -5.98 7.41 -42.31
N LEU A 211 -5.69 6.19 -42.76
CA LEU A 211 -6.72 5.23 -43.13
C LEU A 211 -7.58 4.81 -41.93
N THR A 212 -6.96 4.62 -40.75
CA THR A 212 -7.69 4.33 -39.52
C THR A 212 -8.58 5.50 -39.10
N VAL A 213 -8.09 6.74 -39.15
CA VAL A 213 -8.91 7.94 -38.87
C VAL A 213 -10.08 8.05 -39.86
N ARG A 214 -9.90 7.69 -41.13
CA ARG A 214 -10.99 7.68 -42.12
C ARG A 214 -12.03 6.59 -41.89
N LEU A 215 -11.70 5.50 -41.21
CA LEU A 215 -12.68 4.49 -40.81
C LEU A 215 -13.75 5.10 -39.88
N GLN A 216 -13.43 6.21 -39.21
CA GLN A 216 -14.28 6.82 -38.20
C GLN A 216 -15.50 7.56 -38.75
N THR A 217 -15.51 8.01 -40.00
CA THR A 217 -16.62 8.80 -40.56
C THR A 217 -17.89 7.99 -40.87
N GLY A 218 -17.94 6.70 -40.54
CA GLY A 218 -19.12 5.84 -40.66
C GLY A 218 -20.00 5.76 -39.40
N VAL A 219 -21.32 5.72 -39.60
CA VAL A 219 -22.35 5.55 -38.55
C VAL A 219 -22.35 4.09 -38.07
N ARG A 220 -21.81 3.80 -36.88
CA ARG A 220 -21.86 2.48 -36.22
C ARG A 220 -21.97 2.61 -34.70
N ASP A 221 -22.37 1.50 -34.05
CA ASP A 221 -22.30 1.31 -32.60
C ASP A 221 -20.89 1.58 -32.07
N LYS A 222 -20.80 2.41 -31.03
CA LYS A 222 -19.52 2.94 -30.52
C LYS A 222 -18.58 1.85 -29.96
N GLU A 223 -19.12 0.84 -29.27
CA GLU A 223 -18.31 -0.19 -28.60
C GLU A 223 -17.71 -1.21 -29.58
N LYS A 224 -18.53 -1.83 -30.44
CA LYS A 224 -18.03 -2.75 -31.48
C LYS A 224 -17.03 -2.07 -32.42
N LYS A 225 -17.24 -0.77 -32.69
CA LYS A 225 -16.31 0.05 -33.48
C LYS A 225 -14.97 0.24 -32.78
N ALA A 226 -14.94 0.48 -31.47
CA ALA A 226 -13.69 0.64 -30.71
C ALA A 226 -12.85 -0.64 -30.70
N ASP A 227 -13.49 -1.81 -30.56
CA ASP A 227 -12.79 -3.10 -30.58
C ASP A 227 -12.20 -3.43 -31.96
N GLU A 228 -12.97 -3.16 -33.02
CA GLU A 228 -12.52 -3.31 -34.41
C GLU A 228 -11.37 -2.35 -34.74
N GLU A 229 -11.49 -1.09 -34.30
CA GLU A 229 -10.45 -0.07 -34.45
C GLU A 229 -9.17 -0.47 -33.73
N ARG A 230 -9.26 -0.99 -32.50
CA ARG A 230 -8.09 -1.47 -31.75
C ARG A 230 -7.35 -2.59 -32.47
N GLN A 231 -8.08 -3.54 -33.07
CA GLN A 231 -7.47 -4.62 -33.87
C GLN A 231 -6.75 -4.06 -35.12
N LEU A 232 -7.34 -3.08 -35.78
CA LEU A 232 -6.73 -2.44 -36.94
C LEU A 232 -5.52 -1.58 -36.56
N LEU A 233 -5.56 -0.92 -35.40
CA LEU A 233 -4.43 -0.17 -34.85
C LEU A 233 -3.22 -1.06 -34.54
N GLN A 234 -3.42 -2.33 -34.18
CA GLN A 234 -2.30 -3.29 -34.05
C GLN A 234 -1.51 -3.45 -35.36
N LEU A 235 -2.18 -3.37 -36.51
CA LEU A 235 -1.50 -3.39 -37.82
C LEU A 235 -0.67 -2.12 -38.03
N VAL A 236 -1.19 -0.96 -37.60
CA VAL A 236 -0.46 0.31 -37.66
C VAL A 236 0.79 0.25 -36.78
N ALA A 237 0.65 -0.28 -35.57
CA ALA A 237 1.73 -0.44 -34.59
C ALA A 237 2.89 -1.31 -35.09
N ARG A 238 2.66 -2.27 -36.00
CA ARG A 238 3.73 -3.07 -36.60
C ARG A 238 4.79 -2.22 -37.30
N ASN A 239 4.43 -1.06 -37.84
CA ASN A 239 5.43 -0.12 -38.40
C ASN A 239 6.36 0.43 -37.31
N ILE A 240 5.83 0.72 -36.12
CA ILE A 240 6.62 1.23 -34.99
C ILE A 240 7.52 0.13 -34.44
N THR A 241 7.00 -1.09 -34.30
CA THR A 241 7.80 -2.25 -33.89
C THR A 241 8.91 -2.55 -34.91
N LEU A 242 8.62 -2.43 -36.21
CA LEU A 242 9.63 -2.55 -37.26
C LEU A 242 10.73 -1.52 -37.09
N LEU A 243 10.37 -0.24 -36.88
CA LEU A 243 11.35 0.84 -36.63
C LEU A 243 12.23 0.56 -35.41
N SER A 244 11.69 -0.02 -34.35
CA SER A 244 12.46 -0.35 -33.15
C SER A 244 13.44 -1.52 -33.38
N ASN A 245 13.08 -2.47 -34.23
CA ASN A 245 13.88 -3.67 -34.50
C ASN A 245 15.03 -3.45 -35.51
N LEU A 246 15.14 -2.28 -36.14
CA LEU A 246 16.22 -2.00 -37.10
C LEU A 246 17.57 -1.90 -36.37
N GLU A 247 18.54 -2.74 -36.73
CA GLU A 247 19.85 -2.85 -36.04
C GLU A 247 20.67 -1.55 -36.06
N GLY A 248 20.50 -0.71 -37.09
CA GLY A 248 21.20 0.57 -37.26
C GLY A 248 20.62 1.76 -36.48
N MET A 249 19.59 1.55 -35.66
CA MET A 249 18.88 2.62 -34.97
C MET A 249 19.77 3.36 -33.96
N SER A 250 20.09 4.61 -34.28
CA SER A 250 20.83 5.51 -33.39
C SER A 250 19.90 6.48 -32.67
N PHE A 251 20.29 6.88 -31.46
CA PHE A 251 19.56 7.88 -30.67
C PHE A 251 19.33 9.21 -31.43
N ARG A 252 20.29 9.64 -32.27
CA ARG A 252 20.15 10.86 -33.08
C ARG A 252 19.03 10.75 -34.11
N LEU A 253 18.97 9.63 -34.85
CA LEU A 253 17.90 9.39 -35.83
C LEU A 253 16.53 9.29 -35.15
N TYR A 254 16.47 8.69 -33.97
CA TYR A 254 15.26 8.64 -33.17
C TYR A 254 14.78 10.04 -32.76
N ARG A 255 15.67 10.85 -32.17
CA ARG A 255 15.36 12.20 -31.68
C ARG A 255 14.97 13.17 -32.79
N ASP A 256 15.74 13.19 -33.88
CA ASP A 256 15.61 14.24 -34.89
C ASP A 256 14.58 13.90 -35.98
N SER A 257 14.44 12.61 -36.33
CA SER A 257 13.62 12.19 -37.49
C SER A 257 12.36 11.42 -37.10
N ILE A 258 12.48 10.41 -36.22
CA ILE A 258 11.37 9.48 -35.94
C ILE A 258 10.40 10.07 -34.93
N MET A 259 10.90 10.50 -33.76
CA MET A 259 10.08 10.98 -32.66
C MET A 259 9.17 12.15 -33.06
N PRO A 260 9.65 13.24 -33.69
CA PRO A 260 8.80 14.37 -34.03
C PRO A 260 7.70 13.98 -35.01
N ARG A 261 8.05 13.21 -36.06
CA ARG A 261 7.10 12.79 -37.09
C ARG A 261 6.01 11.86 -36.54
N VAL A 262 6.37 10.93 -35.66
CA VAL A 262 5.38 10.02 -35.05
C VAL A 262 4.48 10.78 -34.06
N LEU A 263 5.05 11.63 -33.20
CA LEU A 263 4.28 12.43 -32.25
C LEU A 263 3.33 13.40 -32.94
N ASP A 264 3.77 14.08 -34.00
CA ASP A 264 2.94 14.98 -34.80
C ASP A 264 1.72 14.26 -35.37
N GLN A 265 1.88 13.00 -35.84
CA GLN A 265 0.75 12.21 -36.33
C GLN A 265 -0.23 11.81 -35.23
N ILE A 266 0.26 11.51 -34.02
CA ILE A 266 -0.59 11.14 -32.89
C ILE A 266 -1.37 12.37 -32.40
N VAL A 267 -0.73 13.53 -32.31
CA VAL A 267 -1.44 14.76 -31.95
C VAL A 267 -2.47 15.11 -33.03
N SER A 268 -2.11 14.96 -34.30
CA SER A 268 -2.99 15.29 -35.43
C SER A 268 -4.18 14.35 -35.61
N CYS A 269 -4.14 13.11 -35.12
CA CYS A 269 -5.23 12.16 -35.35
C CYS A 269 -6.51 12.50 -34.57
N ASN A 270 -6.41 13.29 -33.48
CA ASN A 270 -7.54 13.73 -32.64
C ASN A 270 -8.51 12.61 -32.21
N ASP A 271 -8.04 11.37 -32.19
CA ASP A 271 -8.84 10.20 -31.83
C ASP A 271 -8.43 9.66 -30.45
N LEU A 272 -9.42 9.43 -29.59
CA LEU A 272 -9.22 8.93 -28.22
C LEU A 272 -8.53 7.55 -28.22
N ASN A 273 -9.02 6.60 -29.02
CA ASN A 273 -8.54 5.22 -28.99
C ASN A 273 -7.16 5.10 -29.64
N ALA A 274 -6.96 5.73 -30.81
CA ALA A 274 -5.68 5.76 -31.50
C ALA A 274 -4.61 6.50 -30.70
N GLN A 275 -4.92 7.65 -30.08
CA GLN A 275 -3.95 8.36 -29.24
C GLN A 275 -3.55 7.53 -28.03
N MET A 276 -4.51 6.88 -27.36
CA MET A 276 -4.20 6.00 -26.23
C MET A 276 -3.29 4.84 -26.65
N PHE A 277 -3.66 4.12 -27.70
CA PHE A 277 -2.96 2.91 -28.13
C PHE A 277 -1.59 3.22 -28.74
N LEU A 278 -1.50 4.21 -29.64
CA LEU A 278 -0.23 4.54 -30.31
C LEU A 278 0.79 5.13 -29.35
N MET A 279 0.37 5.93 -28.35
CA MET A 279 1.27 6.40 -27.30
C MET A 279 1.82 5.24 -26.46
N ASP A 280 0.97 4.27 -26.11
CA ASP A 280 1.40 3.08 -25.37
C ASP A 280 2.37 2.21 -26.18
N VAL A 281 2.13 2.08 -27.49
CA VAL A 281 3.04 1.38 -28.41
C VAL A 281 4.39 2.08 -28.50
N ILE A 282 4.46 3.42 -28.53
CA ILE A 282 5.75 4.13 -28.53
C ILE A 282 6.54 3.82 -27.26
N ILE A 283 5.87 3.88 -26.10
CA ILE A 283 6.49 3.66 -24.79
C ILE A 283 6.98 2.21 -24.62
N SER A 284 6.29 1.25 -25.26
CA SER A 284 6.62 -0.17 -25.15
C SER A 284 7.54 -0.69 -26.25
N ALA A 285 7.51 -0.09 -27.44
CA ALA A 285 8.29 -0.56 -28.58
C ALA A 285 9.76 -0.11 -28.50
N PHE A 286 10.02 1.14 -28.08
CA PHE A 286 11.38 1.68 -28.06
C PHE A 286 12.10 1.44 -26.73
N PRO A 287 13.44 1.31 -26.72
CA PRO A 287 14.22 1.24 -25.49
C PRO A 287 14.05 2.46 -24.58
N ALA A 288 14.12 2.24 -23.27
CA ALA A 288 13.99 3.29 -22.27
C ALA A 288 15.08 4.38 -22.37
N ASP A 289 16.29 4.04 -22.82
CA ASP A 289 17.38 5.02 -23.06
C ASP A 289 16.98 6.14 -24.01
N TYR A 290 16.26 5.77 -25.07
CA TYR A 290 15.78 6.73 -26.06
C TYR A 290 14.71 7.65 -25.46
N HIS A 291 13.84 7.09 -24.63
CA HIS A 291 12.83 7.86 -23.91
C HIS A 291 13.43 8.85 -22.92
N ILE A 292 14.53 8.51 -22.24
CA ILE A 292 15.21 9.45 -21.33
C ILE A 292 15.71 10.68 -22.10
N GLY A 293 16.32 10.47 -23.27
CA GLY A 293 16.86 11.55 -24.07
C GLY A 293 15.82 12.42 -24.79
N THR A 294 14.59 11.92 -24.99
CA THR A 294 13.47 12.65 -25.60
C THR A 294 12.30 12.88 -24.64
N LEU A 295 12.55 12.79 -23.33
CA LEU A 295 11.50 12.78 -22.32
C LEU A 295 10.68 14.08 -22.34
N GLU A 296 11.36 15.21 -22.52
CA GLU A 296 10.71 16.52 -22.60
C GLU A 296 9.79 16.64 -23.81
N ASP A 297 10.20 16.13 -24.98
CA ASP A 297 9.39 16.17 -26.19
C ASP A 297 8.15 15.27 -26.06
N LEU A 298 8.32 14.06 -25.50
CA LEU A 298 7.22 13.13 -25.23
C LEU A 298 6.22 13.72 -24.22
N LEU A 299 6.72 14.29 -23.12
CA LEU A 299 5.88 14.85 -22.06
C LEU A 299 5.13 16.12 -22.50
N ARG A 300 5.69 16.92 -23.42
CA ARG A 300 5.04 18.12 -23.98
C ARG A 300 3.79 17.80 -24.80
N CYS A 301 3.71 16.60 -25.38
CA CYS A 301 2.55 16.17 -26.16
C CYS A 301 1.34 15.86 -25.27
N PHE A 302 1.55 15.37 -24.04
CA PHE A 302 0.44 14.94 -23.19
C PHE A 302 -0.63 16.01 -23.00
N PRO A 303 -0.34 17.27 -22.60
CA PRO A 303 -1.38 18.29 -22.46
C PRO A 303 -2.20 18.57 -23.73
N VAL A 304 -1.65 18.30 -24.91
CA VAL A 304 -2.27 18.57 -26.21
C VAL A 304 -3.17 17.41 -26.68
N LEU A 305 -2.96 16.18 -26.17
CA LEU A 305 -3.81 15.03 -26.54
C LEU A 305 -5.27 15.24 -26.07
N HIS A 306 -6.19 14.46 -26.63
CA HIS A 306 -7.62 14.57 -26.42
C HIS A 306 -8.01 14.66 -24.93
N LYS A 307 -8.92 15.58 -24.57
CA LYS A 307 -9.26 15.89 -23.17
C LYS A 307 -9.87 14.74 -22.38
N GLN A 308 -10.59 13.83 -23.06
CA GLN A 308 -11.21 12.66 -22.43
C GLN A 308 -10.24 11.48 -22.23
N LEU A 309 -8.99 11.60 -22.72
CA LEU A 309 -7.99 10.55 -22.60
C LEU A 309 -7.52 10.40 -21.16
N ASP A 310 -7.67 9.20 -20.58
CA ASP A 310 -7.01 8.87 -19.32
C ASP A 310 -5.50 8.71 -19.55
N VAL A 311 -4.76 9.68 -19.04
CA VAL A 311 -3.31 9.81 -19.20
C VAL A 311 -2.53 8.90 -18.27
N ARG A 312 -3.16 8.58 -17.14
CA ARG A 312 -2.55 7.85 -16.04
C ARG A 312 -1.93 6.53 -16.50
N PRO A 313 -2.62 5.61 -17.21
CA PRO A 313 -2.01 4.34 -17.61
C PRO A 313 -0.74 4.53 -18.47
N LEU A 314 -0.72 5.54 -19.34
CA LEU A 314 0.43 5.84 -20.20
C LEU A 314 1.63 6.33 -19.39
N LEU A 315 1.43 7.30 -18.49
CA LEU A 315 2.49 7.80 -17.62
C LEU A 315 2.99 6.72 -16.65
N LEU A 316 2.10 5.85 -16.17
CA LEU A 316 2.46 4.72 -15.33
C LEU A 316 3.31 3.70 -16.10
N ASN A 317 2.95 3.37 -17.34
CA ASN A 317 3.73 2.48 -18.18
C ASN A 317 5.12 3.07 -18.48
N LEU A 318 5.21 4.37 -18.76
CA LEU A 318 6.48 5.08 -18.93
C LEU A 318 7.34 5.00 -17.67
N MET A 319 6.79 5.31 -16.50
CA MET A 319 7.53 5.22 -15.23
C MET A 319 7.97 3.79 -14.92
N LYS A 320 7.12 2.79 -15.16
CA LYS A 320 7.48 1.37 -14.97
C LYS A 320 8.59 0.91 -15.92
N ALA A 321 8.54 1.34 -17.19
CA ALA A 321 9.59 1.05 -18.16
C ALA A 321 10.93 1.63 -17.69
N LEU A 322 10.92 2.88 -17.20
CA LEU A 322 12.11 3.52 -16.62
C LEU A 322 12.61 2.79 -15.35
N ILE A 323 11.72 2.42 -14.43
CA ILE A 323 12.08 1.65 -13.22
C ILE A 323 12.73 0.30 -13.59
N THR A 324 12.16 -0.40 -14.56
CA THR A 324 12.66 -1.70 -15.02
C THR A 324 14.03 -1.56 -15.66
N PHE A 325 14.21 -0.52 -16.47
CA PHE A 325 15.48 -0.19 -17.09
C PHE A 325 16.58 0.08 -16.04
N ILE A 326 16.31 0.91 -15.03
CA ILE A 326 17.26 1.20 -13.95
C ILE A 326 17.65 -0.07 -13.20
N LYS A 327 16.68 -0.94 -12.89
CA LYS A 327 16.95 -2.21 -12.20
C LYS A 327 17.77 -3.19 -13.03
N SER A 328 17.79 -3.04 -14.35
CA SER A 328 18.52 -3.93 -15.27
C SER A 328 19.99 -3.56 -15.44
N ASP A 329 20.50 -2.53 -14.74
CA ASP A 329 21.92 -2.16 -14.64
C ASP A 329 22.65 -2.03 -15.99
N GLN A 330 21.94 -1.57 -17.03
CA GLN A 330 22.59 -1.14 -18.27
C GLN A 330 23.30 0.20 -18.00
N THR A 331 24.61 0.27 -18.29
CA THR A 331 25.40 1.48 -18.08
C THR A 331 24.82 2.63 -18.88
N LEU A 332 24.15 3.55 -18.20
CA LEU A 332 23.68 4.80 -18.78
C LEU A 332 24.85 5.55 -19.40
N ASP A 333 24.68 6.04 -20.63
CA ASP A 333 25.66 6.95 -21.22
C ASP A 333 25.91 8.13 -20.26
N PRO A 334 27.17 8.58 -20.10
CA PRO A 334 27.53 9.68 -19.19
C PRO A 334 26.85 11.03 -19.53
N ILE A 335 26.25 11.13 -20.73
CA ILE A 335 25.46 12.29 -21.19
C ILE A 335 24.02 12.20 -20.64
N LEU A 336 23.43 11.01 -20.58
CA LEU A 336 22.09 10.78 -20.01
C LEU A 336 22.10 10.92 -18.48
N ALA A 337 23.22 10.58 -17.83
CA ALA A 337 23.42 10.78 -16.39
C ALA A 337 23.43 12.25 -15.95
N LYS A 338 23.68 13.20 -16.88
CA LYS A 338 23.65 14.64 -16.60
C LYS A 338 22.25 15.24 -16.66
N ILE A 339 21.28 14.54 -17.25
CA ILE A 339 19.91 15.03 -17.32
C ILE A 339 19.28 14.86 -15.93
N ASN A 340 18.85 15.96 -15.32
CA ASN A 340 18.04 15.93 -14.10
C ASN A 340 16.62 15.45 -14.43
N ILE A 341 16.46 14.14 -14.66
CA ILE A 341 15.18 13.51 -14.99
C ILE A 341 14.10 13.88 -13.97
N PHE A 342 14.48 14.02 -12.69
CA PHE A 342 13.58 14.44 -11.63
C PHE A 342 13.01 15.86 -11.82
N GLU A 343 13.84 16.83 -12.22
CA GLU A 343 13.38 18.22 -12.41
C GLU A 343 12.50 18.35 -13.65
N VAL A 344 12.83 17.60 -14.71
CA VAL A 344 12.02 17.56 -15.94
C VAL A 344 10.68 16.89 -15.64
N LEU A 345 10.68 15.70 -15.03
CA LEU A 345 9.44 15.00 -14.69
C LEU A 345 8.59 15.78 -13.69
N SER A 346 9.16 16.32 -12.61
CA SER A 346 8.36 17.05 -11.62
C SER A 346 7.66 18.26 -12.23
N ARG A 347 8.39 19.09 -12.99
CA ARG A 347 7.83 20.25 -13.68
C ARG A 347 6.74 19.85 -14.67
N MET A 348 7.01 18.84 -15.50
CA MET A 348 6.10 18.46 -16.57
C MET A 348 4.89 17.67 -16.08
N LEU A 349 5.04 16.81 -15.07
CA LEU A 349 3.91 16.12 -14.43
C LEU A 349 2.97 17.13 -13.79
N LEU A 350 3.50 18.15 -13.09
CA LEU A 350 2.68 19.23 -12.56
C LEU A 350 1.93 19.98 -13.67
N ASP A 351 2.61 20.31 -14.77
CA ASP A 351 1.98 20.98 -15.92
C ASP A 351 0.89 20.13 -16.56
N ILE A 352 1.10 18.81 -16.69
CA ILE A 352 0.12 17.85 -17.20
C ILE A 352 -1.10 17.79 -16.26
N CYS A 353 -0.86 17.66 -14.96
CA CYS A 353 -1.91 17.56 -13.95
C CYS A 353 -2.76 18.84 -13.88
N ARG A 354 -2.12 20.01 -13.94
CA ARG A 354 -2.79 21.33 -13.97
C ARG A 354 -3.63 21.53 -15.22
N LYS A 355 -3.07 21.25 -16.41
CA LYS A 355 -3.77 21.47 -17.69
C LYS A 355 -4.92 20.49 -17.93
N ARG A 356 -4.89 19.31 -17.31
CA ARG A 356 -5.89 18.25 -17.51
C ARG A 356 -6.86 18.04 -16.36
N SER A 357 -6.74 18.82 -15.27
CA SER A 357 -7.58 18.70 -14.07
C SER A 357 -7.72 17.24 -13.63
N VAL A 358 -6.59 16.56 -13.45
CA VAL A 358 -6.56 15.13 -13.06
C VAL A 358 -7.17 15.00 -11.67
N GLY A 359 -8.12 14.06 -11.48
CA GLY A 359 -8.73 13.80 -10.19
C GLY A 359 -7.71 13.40 -9.12
N ALA A 360 -8.00 13.70 -7.84
CA ALA A 360 -7.07 13.53 -6.73
C ALA A 360 -6.49 12.10 -6.61
N ALA A 361 -7.30 11.06 -6.84
CA ALA A 361 -6.84 9.66 -6.81
C ALA A 361 -5.81 9.34 -7.89
N SER A 362 -6.03 9.86 -9.11
CA SER A 362 -5.11 9.64 -10.24
C SER A 362 -3.83 10.44 -10.07
N PHE A 363 -3.92 11.66 -9.51
CA PHE A 363 -2.75 12.46 -9.15
C PHE A 363 -1.88 11.75 -8.10
N LEU A 364 -2.48 11.27 -7.01
CA LEU A 364 -1.75 10.54 -5.96
C LEU A 364 -1.13 9.24 -6.46
N ALA A 365 -1.81 8.52 -7.36
CA ALA A 365 -1.23 7.34 -8.01
C ALA A 365 0.04 7.71 -8.78
N LEU A 366 0.01 8.76 -9.62
CA LEU A 366 1.18 9.22 -10.36
C LEU A 366 2.33 9.62 -9.44
N MET A 367 2.03 10.36 -8.36
CA MET A 367 3.05 10.75 -7.38
C MET A 367 3.67 9.54 -6.66
N ALA A 368 2.89 8.50 -6.35
CA ALA A 368 3.40 7.29 -5.73
C ALA A 368 4.38 6.52 -6.64
N TYR A 369 4.10 6.44 -7.95
CA TYR A 369 5.04 5.84 -8.90
C TYR A 369 6.24 6.75 -9.21
N PHE A 370 6.05 8.06 -9.19
CA PHE A 370 7.14 9.02 -9.32
C PHE A 370 8.11 8.92 -8.14
N GLN A 371 7.60 8.77 -6.92
CA GLN A 371 8.44 8.49 -5.76
C GLN A 371 9.17 7.15 -5.92
N GLU A 372 8.49 6.07 -6.34
CA GLU A 372 9.17 4.80 -6.58
C GLU A 372 10.32 4.93 -7.58
N LEU A 373 10.10 5.62 -8.69
CA LEU A 373 11.14 5.92 -9.69
C LEU A 373 12.31 6.71 -9.10
N GLN A 374 12.02 7.74 -8.30
CA GLN A 374 13.04 8.54 -7.62
C GLN A 374 13.90 7.68 -6.67
N MET A 375 13.24 6.85 -5.86
CA MET A 375 13.92 5.98 -4.89
C MET A 375 14.81 4.94 -5.58
N THR A 376 14.40 4.42 -6.74
CA THR A 376 15.25 3.50 -7.52
C THR A 376 16.38 4.22 -8.24
N TRP A 377 16.14 5.42 -8.77
CA TRP A 377 17.15 6.19 -9.50
C TRP A 377 18.28 6.69 -8.60
N TYR A 378 17.93 7.20 -7.41
CA TYR A 378 18.89 7.81 -6.48
C TYR A 378 19.19 6.93 -5.27
N ALA A 379 19.08 5.60 -5.40
CA ALA A 379 19.34 4.65 -4.32
C ALA A 379 20.74 4.84 -3.68
N ALA A 380 21.73 5.29 -4.46
CA ALA A 380 23.09 5.56 -3.99
C ALA A 380 23.26 6.92 -3.27
N ASP A 381 22.42 7.93 -3.55
CA ASP A 381 22.53 9.28 -3.00
C ASP A 381 21.31 9.62 -2.12
N LYS A 382 21.42 9.23 -0.84
CA LYS A 382 20.35 9.41 0.15
C LYS A 382 19.98 10.89 0.37
N ALA A 383 20.95 11.80 0.32
CA ALA A 383 20.72 13.22 0.59
C ALA A 383 19.92 13.90 -0.54
N ARG A 384 20.22 13.54 -1.79
CA ARG A 384 19.45 14.02 -2.94
C ARG A 384 18.05 13.42 -2.97
N CYS A 385 17.93 12.14 -2.63
CA CYS A 385 16.66 11.45 -2.51
C CYS A 385 15.75 12.11 -1.47
N TYR A 386 16.27 12.45 -0.29
CA TYR A 386 15.53 13.15 0.75
C TYR A 386 14.94 14.50 0.28
N LYS A 387 15.76 15.36 -0.34
CA LYS A 387 15.30 16.67 -0.86
C LYS A 387 14.21 16.53 -1.92
N GLN A 388 14.33 15.53 -2.78
CA GLN A 388 13.36 15.27 -3.84
C GLN A 388 12.05 14.72 -3.28
N THR A 389 12.11 13.85 -2.26
CA THR A 389 10.93 13.38 -1.54
C THR A 389 10.22 14.53 -0.82
N GLN A 390 10.96 15.44 -0.19
CA GLN A 390 10.39 16.67 0.37
C GLN A 390 9.63 17.48 -0.70
N GLN A 391 10.24 17.70 -1.87
CA GLN A 391 9.58 18.40 -2.97
C GLN A 391 8.30 17.68 -3.44
N ILE A 392 8.29 16.35 -3.50
CA ILE A 392 7.08 15.56 -3.83
C ILE A 392 5.97 15.82 -2.81
N PHE A 393 6.27 15.75 -1.51
CA PHE A 393 5.29 16.00 -0.46
C PHE A 393 4.79 17.45 -0.45
N ASP A 394 5.65 18.42 -0.71
CA ASP A 394 5.27 19.83 -0.87
C ASP A 394 4.41 20.04 -2.13
N MET A 395 4.66 19.30 -3.21
CA MET A 395 3.80 19.30 -4.41
C MET A 395 2.44 18.68 -4.12
N ILE A 396 2.36 17.65 -3.28
CA ILE A 396 1.11 16.99 -2.92
C ILE A 396 0.27 17.91 -2.04
N SER A 397 0.87 18.50 -1.01
CA SER A 397 0.18 19.38 -0.07
C SER A 397 -0.39 20.63 -0.75
N ASN A 398 0.31 21.20 -1.73
CA ASN A 398 -0.13 22.41 -2.43
C ASN A 398 -1.20 22.18 -3.51
N ASN A 399 -1.35 20.96 -4.05
CA ASN A 399 -2.24 20.68 -5.18
C ASN A 399 -3.45 19.81 -4.82
N LEU A 400 -3.52 19.24 -3.62
CA LEU A 400 -4.69 18.50 -3.17
C LEU A 400 -5.78 19.47 -2.67
N PRO A 401 -7.06 19.27 -3.06
CA PRO A 401 -8.17 20.00 -2.45
C PRO A 401 -8.34 19.60 -0.97
N GLU A 402 -8.86 20.52 -0.15
CA GLU A 402 -9.22 20.28 1.26
C GLU A 402 -10.47 19.38 1.43
N GLU A 403 -11.03 18.87 0.33
CA GLU A 403 -12.18 17.97 0.31
C GLU A 403 -11.82 16.55 0.81
N PRO A 404 -12.79 15.79 1.37
CA PRO A 404 -12.55 14.42 1.78
C PRO A 404 -12.10 13.56 0.59
N LEU A 405 -10.93 12.94 0.74
CA LEU A 405 -10.32 12.09 -0.28
C LEU A 405 -11.13 10.80 -0.52
N ASP A 406 -11.23 10.39 -1.78
CA ASP A 406 -11.80 9.08 -2.17
C ASP A 406 -11.04 7.90 -1.54
N GLN A 407 -11.69 6.75 -1.38
CA GLN A 407 -11.06 5.52 -0.86
C GLN A 407 -9.82 5.09 -1.66
N TYR A 408 -9.85 5.26 -2.99
CA TYR A 408 -8.70 4.97 -3.85
C TYR A 408 -7.55 5.96 -3.62
N ALA A 409 -7.86 7.25 -3.47
CA ALA A 409 -6.88 8.30 -3.16
C ALA A 409 -6.17 8.03 -1.82
N ILE A 410 -6.95 7.65 -0.79
CA ILE A 410 -6.43 7.27 0.53
C ILE A 410 -5.48 6.08 0.41
N THR A 411 -5.81 5.06 -0.38
CA THR A 411 -4.96 3.87 -0.57
C THR A 411 -3.61 4.24 -1.20
N TYR A 412 -3.60 5.12 -2.21
CA TYR A 412 -2.35 5.58 -2.82
C TYR A 412 -1.54 6.47 -1.88
N LEU A 413 -2.18 7.34 -1.10
CA LEU A 413 -1.52 8.17 -0.10
C LEU A 413 -0.88 7.30 1.00
N MET A 414 -1.58 6.26 1.48
CA MET A 414 -1.01 5.31 2.44
C MET A 414 0.22 4.60 1.86
N ARG A 415 0.16 4.14 0.61
CA ARG A 415 1.31 3.51 -0.05
C ARG A 415 2.51 4.46 -0.10
N LEU A 416 2.26 5.73 -0.42
CA LEU A 416 3.27 6.78 -0.53
C LEU A 416 3.96 7.03 0.83
N LEU A 417 3.16 7.18 1.90
CA LEU A 417 3.64 7.33 3.27
C LEU A 417 4.44 6.10 3.72
N GLN A 418 3.90 4.89 3.57
CA GLN A 418 4.57 3.65 3.98
C GLN A 418 5.87 3.40 3.23
N GLN A 419 5.91 3.64 1.91
CA GLN A 419 7.13 3.49 1.12
C GLN A 419 8.24 4.46 1.57
N SER A 420 7.85 5.67 1.95
CA SER A 420 8.79 6.67 2.48
C SER A 420 9.32 6.30 3.87
N LEU A 421 8.47 5.73 4.74
CA LEU A 421 8.85 5.25 6.08
C LEU A 421 9.75 4.00 6.05
N MET A 422 9.62 3.15 5.04
CA MET A 422 10.48 1.96 4.90
C MET A 422 11.91 2.32 4.49
N SER A 423 12.09 3.45 3.80
CA SER A 423 13.35 3.79 3.13
C SER A 423 14.23 4.79 3.89
N PHE A 424 13.63 5.68 4.69
CA PHE A 424 14.34 6.70 5.47
C PHE A 424 14.20 6.49 6.98
N SER A 425 15.00 7.21 7.77
CA SER A 425 14.83 7.29 9.23
C SER A 425 13.56 8.07 9.59
N VAL A 426 12.96 7.76 10.75
CA VAL A 426 11.71 8.44 11.14
C VAL A 426 11.97 9.91 11.45
N LYS A 427 13.13 10.22 12.03
CA LYS A 427 13.56 11.60 12.28
C LYS A 427 13.56 12.48 11.04
N GLU A 428 14.22 12.05 9.97
CA GLU A 428 14.29 12.80 8.72
C GLU A 428 12.89 13.00 8.12
N MET A 429 12.06 11.95 8.10
CA MET A 429 10.73 12.04 7.51
C MET A 429 9.79 12.98 8.27
N LEU A 430 9.88 12.99 9.60
CA LEU A 430 9.05 13.87 10.43
C LEU A 430 9.48 15.33 10.38
N GLU A 431 10.69 15.66 9.95
CA GLU A 431 11.10 17.05 9.70
C GLU A 431 10.35 17.66 8.50
N ILE A 432 9.96 16.84 7.51
CA ILE A 432 9.25 17.28 6.31
C ILE A 432 7.83 17.76 6.66
N PHE A 433 7.56 19.06 6.47
CA PHE A 433 6.24 19.65 6.72
C PHE A 433 5.14 19.06 5.80
N GLY A 434 5.44 18.89 4.51
CA GLY A 434 4.51 18.26 3.56
C GLY A 434 4.09 16.84 3.97
N PHE A 435 4.96 16.08 4.63
CA PHE A 435 4.65 14.74 5.14
C PHE A 435 3.64 14.80 6.30
N ARG A 436 3.85 15.72 7.26
CA ARG A 436 2.91 15.94 8.38
C ARG A 436 1.52 16.38 7.89
N ASN A 437 1.48 17.28 6.91
CA ASN A 437 0.22 17.72 6.32
C ASN A 437 -0.51 16.58 5.60
N CYS A 438 0.21 15.73 4.86
CA CYS A 438 -0.39 14.58 4.20
C CYS A 438 -1.06 13.61 5.19
N ILE A 439 -0.52 13.46 6.41
CA ILE A 439 -1.16 12.66 7.46
C ILE A 439 -2.46 13.31 7.92
N SER A 440 -2.50 14.64 8.09
CA SER A 440 -3.73 15.34 8.51
C SER A 440 -4.90 15.17 7.53
N LEU A 441 -4.61 15.01 6.22
CA LEU A 441 -5.61 14.79 5.16
C LEU A 441 -6.27 13.41 5.19
N LEU A 442 -5.71 12.44 5.93
CA LEU A 442 -6.27 11.10 6.04
C LEU A 442 -7.48 11.05 7.00
N PRO A 443 -8.43 10.12 6.78
CA PRO A 443 -9.50 9.87 7.75
C PRO A 443 -8.94 9.22 9.02
N TYR A 444 -9.66 9.42 10.14
CA TYR A 444 -9.26 8.99 11.48
C TYR A 444 -8.71 7.55 11.57
N ASN A 445 -9.43 6.57 11.01
CA ASN A 445 -9.02 5.16 11.05
C ASN A 445 -7.67 4.91 10.36
N LYS A 446 -7.37 5.63 9.27
CA LYS A 446 -6.10 5.48 8.54
C LYS A 446 -4.98 6.30 9.18
N ARG A 447 -5.27 7.44 9.80
CA ARG A 447 -4.31 8.19 10.64
C ARG A 447 -3.77 7.31 11.76
N LYS A 448 -4.64 6.55 12.43
CA LYS A 448 -4.23 5.56 13.45
C LYS A 448 -3.27 4.50 12.90
N THR A 449 -3.59 3.89 11.76
CA THR A 449 -2.74 2.85 11.17
C THR A 449 -1.35 3.42 10.84
N VAL A 450 -1.29 4.61 10.21
CA VAL A 450 -0.01 5.26 9.88
C VAL A 450 0.75 5.65 11.14
N ALA A 451 0.08 6.18 12.17
CA ALA A 451 0.72 6.48 13.45
C ALA A 451 1.29 5.22 14.12
N GLY A 452 0.55 4.10 14.09
CA GLY A 452 1.02 2.80 14.57
C GLY A 452 2.23 2.26 13.78
N ASP A 453 2.22 2.39 12.45
CA ASP A 453 3.34 2.02 11.58
C ASP A 453 4.60 2.84 11.92
N ILE A 454 4.44 4.16 12.13
CA ILE A 454 5.52 5.05 12.54
C ILE A 454 6.09 4.62 13.90
N ILE A 455 5.23 4.36 14.90
CA ILE A 455 5.68 3.94 16.23
C ILE A 455 6.44 2.60 16.17
N ASN A 456 5.88 1.61 15.47
CA ASN A 456 6.54 0.31 15.32
C ASN A 456 7.90 0.46 14.61
N ARG A 457 8.00 1.37 13.63
CA ARG A 457 9.26 1.64 12.93
C ARG A 457 10.28 2.31 13.84
N CYS A 458 9.88 3.28 14.67
CA CYS A 458 10.75 3.89 15.69
C CYS A 458 11.32 2.83 16.64
N VAL A 459 10.47 1.89 17.09
CA VAL A 459 10.88 0.81 18.00
C VAL A 459 11.84 -0.16 17.32
N VAL A 460 11.57 -0.55 16.07
CA VAL A 460 12.45 -1.46 15.30
C VAL A 460 13.82 -0.84 15.04
N LEU A 461 13.87 0.48 14.81
CA LEU A 461 15.12 1.20 14.55
C LEU A 461 15.83 1.69 15.83
N ASP A 462 15.23 1.51 17.02
CA ASP A 462 15.68 2.06 18.30
C ASP A 462 16.03 3.56 18.23
N GLU A 463 15.20 4.34 17.51
CA GLU A 463 15.41 5.77 17.33
C GLU A 463 15.04 6.53 18.62
N LYS A 464 16.05 7.02 19.35
CA LYS A 464 15.88 7.78 20.58
C LYS A 464 15.33 9.19 20.33
N ILE A 465 14.34 9.58 21.12
CA ILE A 465 13.76 10.93 21.08
C ILE A 465 14.60 11.85 21.96
N GLU A 466 15.60 12.51 21.37
CA GLU A 466 16.55 13.37 22.11
C GLU A 466 16.30 14.87 21.91
N THR A 467 15.60 15.26 20.85
CA THR A 467 15.41 16.68 20.47
C THR A 467 13.97 17.13 20.65
N LYS A 468 13.80 18.41 21.06
CA LYS A 468 12.49 19.02 21.29
C LYS A 468 11.63 19.07 20.02
N GLU A 469 12.24 19.38 18.88
CA GLU A 469 11.56 19.48 17.59
C GLU A 469 11.03 18.11 17.13
N PHE A 470 11.85 17.07 17.24
CA PHE A 470 11.43 15.71 16.92
C PHE A 470 10.30 15.23 17.83
N ALA A 471 10.38 15.52 19.13
CA ALA A 471 9.31 15.19 20.07
C ALA A 471 8.00 15.93 19.75
N ALA A 472 8.06 17.22 19.41
CA ALA A 472 6.89 17.98 19.01
C ALA A 472 6.24 17.40 17.72
N ASN A 473 7.05 17.09 16.71
CA ASN A 473 6.59 16.51 15.45
C ASN A 473 5.96 15.11 15.64
N ILE A 474 6.54 14.26 16.48
CA ILE A 474 5.96 12.95 16.84
C ILE A 474 4.62 13.14 17.54
N VAL A 475 4.56 14.05 18.51
CA VAL A 475 3.34 14.29 19.29
C VAL A 475 2.22 14.84 18.41
N GLU A 476 2.53 15.67 17.40
CA GLU A 476 1.55 16.12 16.41
C GLU A 476 0.97 14.96 15.60
N VAL A 477 1.79 13.98 15.20
CA VAL A 477 1.32 12.83 14.41
C VAL A 477 0.57 11.80 15.26
N VAL A 478 1.03 11.58 16.49
CA VAL A 478 0.46 10.59 17.43
C VAL A 478 -0.73 11.16 18.21
N GLN A 479 -1.07 12.44 18.04
CA GLN A 479 -2.14 13.09 18.77
C GLN A 479 -3.50 12.39 18.64
N ASP A 480 -3.80 11.78 17.48
CA ASP A 480 -5.07 11.05 17.28
C ASP A 480 -5.19 9.78 18.13
N LEU A 481 -4.04 9.18 18.49
CA LEU A 481 -3.97 8.04 19.40
C LEU A 481 -4.07 8.49 20.87
N LEU A 482 -3.52 9.66 21.20
CA LEU A 482 -3.48 10.17 22.59
C LEU A 482 -4.71 11.02 22.98
N MET A 483 -5.40 11.64 22.02
CA MET A 483 -6.53 12.56 22.26
C MET A 483 -7.78 12.19 21.45
N LYS A 484 -8.95 12.55 21.99
CA LYS A 484 -10.20 12.58 21.23
C LYS A 484 -10.15 13.72 20.21
N THR A 485 -10.06 13.36 18.94
CA THR A 485 -10.14 14.30 17.82
C THR A 485 -11.61 14.50 17.43
N LYS A 486 -11.96 15.69 16.92
CA LYS A 486 -13.35 16.03 16.52
C LYS A 486 -13.95 15.09 15.47
N ASP A 487 -13.12 14.41 14.68
CA ASP A 487 -13.52 13.47 13.61
C ASP A 487 -13.73 12.03 14.10
N GLN A 488 -13.62 11.76 15.40
CA GLN A 488 -13.74 10.42 15.96
C GLN A 488 -15.21 9.94 15.93
N PRO A 489 -15.53 8.74 15.42
CA PRO A 489 -16.88 8.20 15.47
C PRO A 489 -17.33 7.99 16.92
N GLU A 490 -18.54 8.45 17.25
CA GLU A 490 -19.16 8.26 18.56
C GLU A 490 -19.47 6.76 18.79
N GLY A 491 -19.01 6.20 19.91
CA GLY A 491 -19.29 4.79 20.29
C GLY A 491 -18.16 3.77 20.08
N LEU A 492 -16.90 4.19 19.96
CA LEU A 492 -15.76 3.26 19.94
C LEU A 492 -15.64 2.47 21.25
N GLU A 493 -15.50 1.15 21.13
CA GLU A 493 -15.29 0.23 22.26
C GLU A 493 -13.99 0.56 23.02
N GLU A 494 -14.04 0.48 24.35
CA GLU A 494 -12.89 0.77 25.23
C GLU A 494 -11.70 -0.16 24.95
N GLU A 495 -11.93 -1.39 24.48
CA GLU A 495 -10.89 -2.35 24.11
C GLU A 495 -10.03 -1.86 22.93
N ILE A 496 -10.66 -1.28 21.90
CA ILE A 496 -9.95 -0.74 20.72
C ILE A 496 -9.10 0.46 21.14
N ILE A 497 -9.63 1.30 22.03
CA ILE A 497 -8.92 2.46 22.58
C ILE A 497 -7.72 1.99 23.43
N SER A 498 -7.87 0.91 24.22
CA SER A 498 -6.78 0.33 25.00
C SER A 498 -5.61 -0.11 24.11
N VAL A 499 -5.89 -0.88 23.05
CA VAL A 499 -4.86 -1.39 22.13
C VAL A 499 -4.14 -0.25 21.41
N ASP A 500 -4.88 0.76 20.96
CA ASP A 500 -4.31 1.95 20.30
C ASP A 500 -3.37 2.72 21.24
N VAL A 501 -3.78 2.87 22.50
CA VAL A 501 -3.00 3.58 23.53
C VAL A 501 -1.78 2.77 23.96
N GLU A 502 -1.90 1.45 24.12
CA GLU A 502 -0.76 0.57 24.40
C GLU A 502 0.32 0.64 23.32
N ASN A 503 -0.10 0.72 22.05
CA ASN A 503 0.84 0.93 20.95
C ASN A 503 1.56 2.27 21.08
N ALA A 504 0.86 3.35 21.43
CA ALA A 504 1.48 4.65 21.70
C ALA A 504 2.47 4.60 22.88
N CYS A 505 2.18 3.81 23.92
CA CYS A 505 3.05 3.66 25.08
C CYS A 505 4.42 3.05 24.76
N LYS A 506 4.56 2.27 23.67
CA LYS A 506 5.87 1.76 23.21
C LYS A 506 6.86 2.88 22.90
N LEU A 507 6.36 4.02 22.43
CA LEU A 507 7.17 5.20 22.12
C LEU A 507 7.78 5.84 23.37
N LEU A 508 7.12 5.71 24.53
CA LEU A 508 7.58 6.30 25.78
C LEU A 508 8.91 5.69 26.25
N HIS A 509 9.18 4.42 25.92
CA HIS A 509 10.45 3.77 26.23
C HIS A 509 11.64 4.37 25.47
N LEU A 510 11.39 4.94 24.29
CA LEU A 510 12.42 5.54 23.43
C LEU A 510 12.76 6.99 23.82
N ILE A 511 12.13 7.55 24.86
CA ILE A 511 12.41 8.90 25.33
C ILE A 511 13.82 8.95 25.93
N GLY A 512 14.70 9.68 25.26
CA GLY A 512 16.12 9.83 25.59
C GLY A 512 16.52 11.29 25.75
N GLY A 513 17.83 11.56 25.71
CA GLY A 513 18.38 12.92 25.68
C GLY A 513 18.78 13.51 27.04
N ASP A 514 19.33 14.73 26.98
CA ASP A 514 19.82 15.49 28.13
C ASP A 514 18.68 15.90 29.08
N ALA A 515 19.03 16.24 30.33
CA ALA A 515 18.07 16.60 31.38
C ALA A 515 17.01 17.61 30.91
N ASN A 516 17.42 18.73 30.30
CA ASN A 516 16.50 19.77 29.83
C ASN A 516 15.58 19.32 28.68
N ALA A 517 16.09 18.47 27.79
CA ALA A 517 15.28 17.91 26.70
C ALA A 517 14.25 16.94 27.27
N PHE A 518 14.67 16.07 28.18
CA PHE A 518 13.81 15.11 28.86
C PHE A 518 12.64 15.79 29.61
N GLU A 519 12.91 16.87 30.36
CA GLU A 519 11.86 17.65 31.04
C GLU A 519 10.84 18.25 30.06
N THR A 520 11.34 18.82 28.95
CA THR A 520 10.47 19.44 27.94
C THR A 520 9.63 18.38 27.21
N ILE A 521 10.21 17.22 26.90
CA ILE A 521 9.49 16.14 26.22
C ILE A 521 8.38 15.60 27.12
N LEU A 522 8.67 15.31 28.39
CA LEU A 522 7.67 14.81 29.32
C LEU A 522 6.53 15.80 29.57
N THR A 523 6.83 17.10 29.64
CA THR A 523 5.80 18.13 29.77
C THR A 523 4.92 18.23 28.52
N LEU A 524 5.47 18.12 27.32
CA LEU A 524 4.70 18.06 26.07
C LEU A 524 3.72 16.88 26.04
N PHE A 525 4.19 15.68 26.41
CA PHE A 525 3.31 14.50 26.50
C PHE A 525 2.21 14.70 27.55
N ARG A 526 2.53 15.25 28.73
CA ARG A 526 1.55 15.55 29.78
C ARG A 526 0.48 16.52 29.31
N ASP A 527 0.88 17.63 28.69
CA ASP A 527 -0.06 18.69 28.33
C ASP A 527 -1.03 18.25 27.24
N LYS A 528 -0.66 17.26 26.42
CA LYS A 528 -1.55 16.64 25.42
C LYS A 528 -2.50 15.59 26.00
N MET A 529 -2.26 15.08 27.22
CA MET A 529 -3.11 14.08 27.86
C MET A 529 -4.33 14.65 28.59
N THR A 530 -4.53 15.97 28.63
CA THR A 530 -5.54 16.61 29.51
C THR A 530 -7.00 16.40 29.12
N SER A 531 -7.29 15.69 28.03
CA SER A 531 -8.58 15.76 27.33
C SER A 531 -9.50 14.53 27.49
N ASP A 532 -8.96 13.34 27.82
CA ASP A 532 -9.75 12.09 27.77
C ASP A 532 -9.50 11.16 28.97
N ALA A 533 -10.51 10.97 29.82
CA ALA A 533 -10.41 10.19 31.05
C ALA A 533 -10.06 8.71 30.84
N VAL A 534 -10.53 8.10 29.75
CA VAL A 534 -10.29 6.66 29.47
C VAL A 534 -8.86 6.42 29.03
N ARG A 535 -8.34 7.24 28.11
CA ARG A 535 -6.96 7.10 27.60
C ARG A 535 -5.90 7.43 28.65
N VAL A 536 -6.19 8.39 29.54
CA VAL A 536 -5.27 8.75 30.63
C VAL A 536 -5.02 7.57 31.56
N GLN A 537 -6.00 6.69 31.79
CA GLN A 537 -5.83 5.50 32.62
C GLN A 537 -4.67 4.60 32.11
N TYR A 538 -4.55 4.46 30.79
CA TYR A 538 -3.56 3.58 30.17
C TYR A 538 -2.20 4.25 29.94
N VAL A 539 -2.15 5.57 29.68
CA VAL A 539 -0.86 6.28 29.43
C VAL A 539 -0.19 6.76 30.73
N ALA A 540 -0.97 7.11 31.76
CA ALA A 540 -0.42 7.73 32.96
C ALA A 540 0.61 6.83 33.67
N ALA A 541 0.31 5.54 33.84
CA ALA A 541 1.22 4.61 34.51
C ALA A 541 2.54 4.43 33.74
N PRO A 542 2.56 4.08 32.43
CA PRO A 542 3.78 4.01 31.64
C PRO A 542 4.61 5.30 31.67
N LEU A 543 3.99 6.47 31.53
CA LEU A 543 4.71 7.75 31.56
C LEU A 543 5.37 8.01 32.91
N MET A 544 4.68 7.66 34.01
CA MET A 544 5.25 7.75 35.35
C MET A 544 6.43 6.80 35.52
N PHE A 545 6.35 5.56 35.02
CA PHE A 545 7.47 4.63 35.08
C PHE A 545 8.67 5.10 34.26
N VAL A 546 8.45 5.70 33.08
CA VAL A 546 9.52 6.31 32.28
C VAL A 546 10.17 7.47 33.04
N ALA A 547 9.39 8.35 33.67
CA ALA A 547 9.94 9.41 34.51
C ALA A 547 10.75 8.84 35.71
N LEU A 548 10.23 7.79 36.37
CA LEU A 548 10.88 7.12 37.50
C LEU A 548 12.09 6.26 37.12
N SER A 549 12.33 5.99 35.83
CA SER A 549 13.52 5.27 35.37
C SER A 549 14.81 6.06 35.62
N ARG A 550 14.74 7.39 35.51
CA ARG A 550 15.85 8.32 35.75
C ARG A 550 15.89 8.89 37.17
N ARG A 551 15.26 8.19 38.14
CA ARG A 551 15.13 8.65 39.54
C ARG A 551 16.44 8.82 40.32
N LYS A 552 17.57 8.34 39.79
CA LYS A 552 18.90 8.41 40.44
C LYS A 552 19.76 9.58 39.94
N GLU A 553 19.30 10.33 38.94
CA GLU A 553 20.03 11.48 38.38
C GLU A 553 19.77 12.74 39.22
N ALA A 554 20.79 13.23 39.93
CA ALA A 554 20.67 14.30 40.93
C ALA A 554 19.99 15.59 40.42
N GLU A 555 20.21 15.94 39.15
CA GLU A 555 19.63 17.13 38.52
C GLU A 555 18.13 16.98 38.25
N LEU A 556 17.68 15.77 37.91
CA LEU A 556 16.29 15.49 37.52
C LEU A 556 15.40 15.04 38.67
N VAL A 557 15.95 14.59 39.81
CA VAL A 557 15.15 14.05 40.94
C VAL A 557 14.01 15.01 41.32
N LYS A 558 14.30 16.30 41.48
CA LYS A 558 13.28 17.29 41.87
C LYS A 558 12.17 17.43 40.83
N PHE A 559 12.53 17.49 39.56
CA PHE A 559 11.57 17.58 38.46
C PHE A 559 10.73 16.31 38.35
N VAL A 560 11.36 15.12 38.35
CA VAL A 560 10.68 13.83 38.21
C VAL A 560 9.60 13.68 39.27
N PHE A 561 9.91 13.93 40.54
CA PHE A 561 8.92 13.79 41.61
C PHE A 561 7.86 14.91 41.60
N ALA A 562 8.19 16.13 41.15
CA ALA A 562 7.19 17.17 40.93
C ALA A 562 6.23 16.83 39.77
N PHE A 563 6.77 16.24 38.69
CA PHE A 563 6.03 15.82 37.50
C PHE A 563 5.11 14.64 37.80
N VAL A 564 5.63 13.61 38.47
CA VAL A 564 4.87 12.45 38.96
C VAL A 564 3.73 12.89 39.88
N LEU A 565 3.97 13.85 40.78
CA LEU A 565 2.93 14.41 41.65
C LEU A 565 1.86 15.19 40.86
N ALA A 566 2.25 15.91 39.81
CA ALA A 566 1.30 16.57 38.92
C ALA A 566 0.43 15.55 38.15
N LEU A 567 1.01 14.44 37.67
CA LEU A 567 0.27 13.35 37.04
C LEU A 567 -0.69 12.66 38.02
N LEU A 568 -0.25 12.37 39.25
CA LEU A 568 -1.12 11.81 40.30
C LEU A 568 -2.32 12.72 40.58
N LYS A 569 -2.11 14.04 40.65
CA LYS A 569 -3.20 15.02 40.79
C LYS A 569 -4.15 15.03 39.59
N MET A 570 -3.66 14.71 38.40
CA MET A 570 -4.50 14.59 37.20
C MET A 570 -5.35 13.31 37.25
N VAL A 571 -4.73 12.16 37.57
CA VAL A 571 -5.42 10.86 37.67
C VAL A 571 -6.51 10.89 38.75
N THR A 572 -6.25 11.54 39.89
CA THR A 572 -7.23 11.71 40.97
C THR A 572 -8.39 12.64 40.59
N LYS A 573 -8.14 13.70 39.82
CA LYS A 573 -9.21 14.55 39.27
C LYS A 573 -10.12 13.81 38.27
N LEU A 574 -9.60 12.77 37.63
CA LEU A 574 -10.34 11.94 36.67
C LEU A 574 -11.02 10.72 37.33
N GLU A 575 -11.11 10.70 38.67
CA GLU A 575 -11.82 9.69 39.46
C GLU A 575 -11.24 8.25 39.36
N HIS A 576 -10.03 8.09 38.82
CA HIS A 576 -9.33 6.81 38.77
C HIS A 576 -8.62 6.49 40.10
N PHE A 577 -9.40 6.31 41.16
CA PHE A 577 -8.89 6.22 42.54
C PHE A 577 -7.99 5.00 42.79
N VAL A 578 -8.33 3.82 42.23
CA VAL A 578 -7.55 2.58 42.41
C VAL A 578 -6.17 2.68 41.77
N LEU A 579 -6.11 3.21 40.54
CA LEU A 579 -4.85 3.42 39.82
C LEU A 579 -4.01 4.49 40.53
N GLY A 580 -4.63 5.60 40.93
CA GLY A 580 -3.97 6.66 41.70
C GLY A 580 -3.38 6.16 43.01
N PHE A 581 -4.08 5.26 43.72
CA PHE A 581 -3.60 4.61 44.94
C PHE A 581 -2.34 3.77 44.68
N ARG A 582 -2.41 2.84 43.72
CA ARG A 582 -1.29 1.95 43.36
C ARG A 582 -0.06 2.74 42.93
N LEU A 583 -0.24 3.74 42.09
CA LEU A 583 0.84 4.60 41.61
C LEU A 583 1.44 5.45 42.74
N SER A 584 0.62 6.00 43.63
CA SER A 584 1.11 6.80 44.77
C SER A 584 2.00 5.98 45.70
N LEU A 585 1.63 4.73 46.00
CA LEU A 585 2.46 3.83 46.80
C LEU A 585 3.80 3.52 46.12
N GLN A 586 3.79 3.17 44.84
CA GLN A 586 5.01 2.89 44.07
C GLN A 586 5.92 4.12 43.99
N CYS A 587 5.35 5.31 43.81
CA CYS A 587 6.10 6.57 43.83
C CYS A 587 6.71 6.85 45.21
N GLY A 588 6.00 6.52 46.30
CA GLY A 588 6.52 6.63 47.66
C GLY A 588 7.72 5.71 47.90
N VAL A 589 7.67 4.46 47.43
CA VAL A 589 8.80 3.52 47.49
C VAL A 589 9.97 4.03 46.65
N ALA A 590 9.72 4.44 45.41
CA ALA A 590 10.75 4.97 44.52
C ALA A 590 11.41 6.26 45.06
N ALA A 591 10.63 7.12 45.72
CA ALA A 591 11.12 8.33 46.40
C ALA A 591 12.00 8.00 47.60
N SER A 592 11.65 6.96 48.36
CA SER A 592 12.47 6.45 49.47
C SER A 592 13.81 5.91 48.97
N GLU A 593 13.81 5.11 47.89
CA GLU A 593 15.05 4.61 47.28
C GLU A 593 15.94 5.72 46.71
N ALA A 594 15.34 6.79 46.22
CA ALA A 594 16.05 7.95 45.67
C ALA A 594 16.53 8.95 46.76
N GLY A 595 16.19 8.73 48.03
CA GLY A 595 16.61 9.59 49.15
C GLY A 595 15.90 10.94 49.22
N VAL A 596 14.67 11.07 48.70
CA VAL A 596 13.92 12.33 48.70
C VAL A 596 13.29 12.60 50.06
N GLU A 597 13.62 13.71 50.73
CA GLU A 597 13.17 14.03 52.11
C GLU A 597 11.64 13.98 52.32
N LYS A 598 10.82 14.30 51.31
CA LYS A 598 9.35 14.38 51.42
C LYS A 598 8.61 13.15 50.90
N PHE A 599 9.25 11.98 50.85
CA PHE A 599 8.63 10.75 50.33
C PHE A 599 7.32 10.37 51.04
N MET A 600 7.17 10.67 52.33
CA MET A 600 5.96 10.41 53.12
C MET A 600 4.70 11.13 52.62
N TYR A 601 4.85 12.21 51.85
CA TYR A 601 3.71 12.90 51.26
C TYR A 601 2.96 12.00 50.26
N PHE A 602 3.68 11.16 49.50
CA PHE A 602 3.06 10.24 48.54
C PHE A 602 2.22 9.17 49.25
N PHE A 603 2.69 8.66 50.39
CA PHE A 603 1.94 7.70 51.20
C PHE A 603 0.68 8.34 51.80
N LYS A 604 0.77 9.55 52.35
CA LYS A 604 -0.40 10.28 52.86
C LYS A 604 -1.43 10.50 51.75
N ASN A 605 -1.00 11.00 50.60
CA ASN A 605 -1.87 11.19 49.44
C ASN A 605 -2.51 9.88 48.97
N ALA A 606 -1.79 8.74 49.02
CA ALA A 606 -2.38 7.44 48.69
C ALA A 606 -3.56 7.11 49.63
N PHE A 607 -3.38 7.27 50.94
CA PHE A 607 -4.44 6.99 51.90
C PHE A 607 -5.60 8.01 51.84
N ASP A 608 -5.33 9.27 51.49
CA ASP A 608 -6.39 10.26 51.21
C ASP A 608 -7.22 9.84 49.98
N ILE A 609 -6.58 9.29 48.94
CA ILE A 609 -7.28 8.76 47.75
C ILE A 609 -8.14 7.55 48.09
N TYR A 610 -7.64 6.68 48.98
CA TYR A 610 -8.35 5.47 49.41
C TYR A 610 -9.72 5.78 50.04
N GLU A 611 -9.87 6.89 50.74
CA GLU A 611 -11.15 7.30 51.36
C GLU A 611 -12.28 7.48 50.32
N ASN A 612 -11.94 7.74 49.05
CA ASN A 612 -12.93 7.90 47.98
C ASN A 612 -13.35 6.57 47.33
N ILE A 613 -12.72 5.44 47.67
CA ILE A 613 -13.05 4.12 47.11
C ILE A 613 -14.22 3.52 47.90
N VAL A 614 -15.35 3.26 47.24
CA VAL A 614 -16.58 2.79 47.89
C VAL A 614 -16.69 1.26 47.95
N GLU A 615 -16.17 0.55 46.94
CA GLU A 615 -16.38 -0.90 46.80
C GLU A 615 -15.50 -1.73 47.75
N SER A 616 -16.12 -2.56 48.60
CA SER A 616 -15.41 -3.28 49.69
C SER A 616 -14.42 -4.35 49.21
N THR A 617 -14.64 -4.96 48.04
CA THR A 617 -13.73 -5.93 47.41
C THR A 617 -12.46 -5.24 46.92
N VAL A 618 -12.61 -4.11 46.23
CA VAL A 618 -11.50 -3.28 45.74
C VAL A 618 -10.72 -2.65 46.89
N GLN A 619 -11.41 -2.22 47.95
CA GLN A 619 -10.79 -1.76 49.20
C GLN A 619 -9.85 -2.82 49.79
N LYS A 620 -10.30 -4.09 49.83
CA LYS A 620 -9.48 -5.23 50.29
C LYS A 620 -8.23 -5.37 49.42
N GLU A 621 -8.36 -5.37 48.10
CA GLU A 621 -7.21 -5.45 47.18
C GLU A 621 -6.22 -4.30 47.38
N CYS A 622 -6.70 -3.08 47.59
CA CYS A 622 -5.85 -1.93 47.84
C CYS A 622 -5.06 -2.09 49.15
N ILE A 623 -5.69 -2.62 50.20
CA ILE A 623 -5.01 -2.90 51.47
C ILE A 623 -3.98 -4.03 51.29
N ASP A 624 -4.30 -5.09 50.57
CA ASP A 624 -3.35 -6.17 50.26
C ASP A 624 -2.11 -5.63 49.51
N ILE A 625 -2.31 -4.70 48.55
CA ILE A 625 -1.21 -4.02 47.87
C ILE A 625 -0.41 -3.14 48.84
N ALA A 626 -1.07 -2.39 49.73
CA ALA A 626 -0.40 -1.57 50.74
C ALA A 626 0.46 -2.44 51.68
N LEU A 627 -0.06 -3.58 52.12
CA LEU A 627 0.68 -4.57 52.92
C LEU A 627 1.88 -5.12 52.15
N GLY A 628 1.72 -5.47 50.87
CA GLY A 628 2.83 -5.88 50.00
C GLY A 628 3.92 -4.80 49.85
N THR A 629 3.51 -3.53 49.74
CA THR A 629 4.47 -2.41 49.70
C THR A 629 5.19 -2.22 51.03
N LEU A 630 4.51 -2.45 52.16
CA LEU A 630 5.14 -2.41 53.49
C LEU A 630 6.19 -3.50 53.68
N ILE A 631 5.90 -4.74 53.24
CA ILE A 631 6.85 -5.86 53.33
C ILE A 631 8.15 -5.55 52.56
N SER A 632 8.01 -4.95 51.37
CA SER A 632 9.13 -4.63 50.48
C SER A 632 9.84 -3.30 50.80
N PHE A 633 9.29 -2.50 51.72
CA PHE A 633 9.81 -1.18 52.05
C PHE A 633 11.15 -1.25 52.81
N LYS A 634 12.17 -0.55 52.32
CA LYS A 634 13.50 -0.41 52.93
C LYS A 634 13.72 1.01 53.45
N GLY A 635 13.14 1.33 54.60
CA GLY A 635 13.26 2.65 55.22
C GLY A 635 13.46 2.60 56.73
N ASN A 636 13.57 3.77 57.35
CA ASN A 636 13.80 3.94 58.79
C ASN A 636 12.62 3.40 59.62
N GLU A 637 12.90 2.94 60.86
CA GLU A 637 11.90 2.44 61.82
C GLU A 637 10.72 3.41 62.04
N THR A 638 11.00 4.70 62.13
CA THR A 638 9.97 5.73 62.32
C THR A 638 9.02 5.84 61.13
N SER A 639 9.55 5.77 59.92
CA SER A 639 8.75 5.84 58.70
C SER A 639 7.93 4.56 58.49
N PHE A 640 8.52 3.40 58.80
CA PHE A 640 7.81 2.12 58.74
C PHE A 640 6.62 2.09 59.72
N THR A 641 6.82 2.54 60.95
CA THR A 641 5.76 2.56 61.97
C THR A 641 4.65 3.55 61.62
N GLU A 642 4.96 4.70 61.01
CA GLU A 642 3.95 5.65 60.52
C GLU A 642 3.09 5.05 59.39
N ILE A 643 3.69 4.39 58.39
CA ILE A 643 2.93 3.77 57.29
C ILE A 643 2.09 2.60 57.82
N ARG A 644 2.63 1.78 58.75
CA ARG A 644 1.86 0.75 59.44
C ARG A 644 0.63 1.32 60.16
N ASN A 645 0.78 2.44 60.85
CA ASN A 645 -0.34 3.09 61.54
C ASN A 645 -1.39 3.64 60.56
N MET A 646 -0.99 4.10 59.38
CA MET A 646 -1.92 4.50 58.33
C MET A 646 -2.71 3.29 57.79
N VAL A 647 -2.04 2.17 57.49
CA VAL A 647 -2.69 0.91 57.07
C VAL A 647 -3.63 0.38 58.16
N PHE A 648 -3.21 0.45 59.43
CA PHE A 648 -4.06 0.06 60.55
C PHE A 648 -5.33 0.91 60.64
N LYS A 649 -5.23 2.23 60.43
CA LYS A 649 -6.40 3.11 60.39
C LYS A 649 -7.34 2.73 59.25
N THR A 650 -6.83 2.52 58.03
CA THR A 650 -7.67 2.12 56.89
C THR A 650 -8.37 0.77 57.09
N ILE A 651 -7.71 -0.19 57.74
CA ILE A 651 -8.33 -1.47 58.08
C ILE A 651 -9.51 -1.27 59.05
N ASN A 652 -9.42 -0.34 60.00
CA ASN A 652 -10.52 -0.08 60.92
C ASN A 652 -11.76 0.54 60.27
N TYR A 653 -11.59 1.23 59.14
CA TYR A 653 -12.69 1.80 58.36
C TYR A 653 -13.41 0.76 57.48
N LEU A 654 -12.90 -0.46 57.35
CA LEU A 654 -13.59 -1.52 56.61
C LEU A 654 -14.90 -1.91 57.31
N LEU A 655 -16.00 -1.89 56.55
CA LEU A 655 -17.34 -2.23 57.04
C LEU A 655 -17.53 -3.75 57.24
N ARG A 656 -16.90 -4.58 56.39
CA ARG A 656 -17.04 -6.04 56.46
C ARG A 656 -16.10 -6.63 57.50
N THR A 657 -16.68 -7.14 58.61
CA THR A 657 -15.94 -7.72 59.74
C THR A 657 -15.03 -8.91 59.37
N PRO A 658 -15.41 -9.88 58.50
CA PRO A 658 -14.51 -10.97 58.12
C PRO A 658 -13.24 -10.50 57.39
N MET A 659 -13.42 -9.54 56.45
CA MET A 659 -12.30 -8.96 55.70
C MET A 659 -11.37 -8.16 56.62
N LYS A 660 -11.93 -7.44 57.59
CA LYS A 660 -11.18 -6.71 58.60
C LYS A 660 -10.31 -7.64 59.44
N CYS A 661 -10.85 -8.78 59.89
CA CYS A 661 -10.09 -9.79 60.64
C CYS A 661 -8.93 -10.35 59.81
N GLU A 662 -9.16 -10.70 58.54
CA GLU A 662 -8.12 -11.18 57.63
C GLU A 662 -6.99 -10.15 57.45
N MET A 663 -7.33 -8.88 57.20
CA MET A 663 -6.33 -7.83 57.00
C MET A 663 -5.53 -7.53 58.27
N LEU A 664 -6.15 -7.60 59.46
CA LEU A 664 -5.45 -7.45 60.74
C LEU A 664 -4.43 -8.58 60.96
N CYS A 665 -4.78 -9.82 60.63
CA CYS A 665 -3.85 -10.96 60.68
C CYS A 665 -2.66 -10.76 59.75
N LYS A 666 -2.92 -10.33 58.51
CA LYS A 666 -1.86 -10.01 57.55
C LYS A 666 -0.97 -8.86 58.03
N LEU A 667 -1.53 -7.80 58.63
CA LEU A 667 -0.73 -6.70 59.20
C LEU A 667 0.14 -7.15 60.39
N ALA A 668 -0.35 -8.09 61.20
CA ALA A 668 0.42 -8.69 62.28
C ALA A 668 1.60 -9.51 61.74
N ALA A 669 1.38 -10.27 60.66
CA ALA A 669 2.42 -11.00 59.94
C ALA A 669 3.49 -10.06 59.35
N VAL A 670 3.06 -8.97 58.71
CA VAL A 670 3.98 -7.94 58.21
C VAL A 670 4.83 -7.39 59.36
N SER A 671 4.25 -7.06 60.52
CA SER A 671 5.02 -6.55 61.67
C SER A 671 6.13 -7.48 62.19
N MET A 672 6.15 -8.76 61.77
CA MET A 672 7.14 -9.77 62.13
C MET A 672 8.16 -10.07 61.02
N ALA A 673 7.77 -9.98 59.74
CA ALA A 673 8.60 -10.35 58.59
C ALA A 673 8.64 -9.21 57.55
N ASN A 674 9.63 -8.32 57.70
CA ASN A 674 9.85 -7.17 56.80
C ASN A 674 11.25 -7.12 56.23
N ALA A 675 11.38 -6.56 55.01
CA ALA A 675 12.67 -6.27 54.40
C ALA A 675 13.45 -5.15 55.13
N SER A 676 12.78 -4.34 55.96
CA SER A 676 13.38 -3.29 56.80
C SER A 676 14.02 -3.81 58.08
N GLY A 677 13.84 -5.08 58.44
CA GLY A 677 14.39 -5.69 59.65
C GLY A 677 13.73 -5.26 60.97
N VAL A 678 12.65 -4.47 60.91
CA VAL A 678 11.89 -4.02 62.09
C VAL A 678 10.96 -5.13 62.56
N ILE A 679 11.22 -5.69 63.75
CA ILE A 679 10.41 -6.75 64.37
C ILE A 679 9.72 -6.19 65.62
N ASP A 680 8.44 -5.84 65.49
CA ASP A 680 7.63 -5.28 66.57
C ASP A 680 6.69 -6.35 67.17
N LYS A 681 7.24 -7.22 68.01
CA LYS A 681 6.50 -8.36 68.62
C LYS A 681 5.26 -7.94 69.42
N LYS A 682 5.33 -6.81 70.13
CA LYS A 682 4.21 -6.28 70.94
C LYS A 682 3.05 -5.80 70.07
N ALA A 683 3.36 -5.08 68.98
CA ALA A 683 2.34 -4.60 68.06
C ALA A 683 1.65 -5.75 67.33
N ALA A 684 2.39 -6.80 66.95
CA ALA A 684 1.82 -8.00 66.34
C ALA A 684 0.84 -8.71 67.29
N LEU A 685 1.19 -8.84 68.58
CA LEU A 685 0.32 -9.46 69.59
C LEU A 685 -0.93 -8.62 69.88
N ASP A 686 -0.81 -7.29 69.91
CA ASP A 686 -1.95 -6.38 70.07
C ASP A 686 -2.90 -6.45 68.87
N LEU A 687 -2.37 -6.58 67.65
CA LEU A 687 -3.15 -6.70 66.42
C LEU A 687 -3.91 -8.04 66.35
N LEU A 688 -3.26 -9.15 66.71
CA LEU A 688 -3.90 -10.47 66.79
C LEU A 688 -4.99 -10.50 67.87
N THR A 689 -4.72 -9.93 69.04
CA THR A 689 -5.72 -9.83 70.12
C THR A 689 -6.93 -8.99 69.70
N ARG A 690 -6.72 -7.94 68.91
CA ARG A 690 -7.81 -7.14 68.33
C ARG A 690 -8.58 -7.90 67.25
N ALA A 691 -7.90 -8.71 66.43
CA ALA A 691 -8.57 -9.53 65.42
C ALA A 691 -9.52 -10.57 66.07
N VAL A 692 -9.12 -11.18 67.19
CA VAL A 692 -9.98 -12.07 67.99
C VAL A 692 -11.21 -11.32 68.54
N LYS A 693 -11.03 -10.11 69.09
CA LYS A 693 -12.17 -9.31 69.58
C LYS A 693 -13.13 -8.86 68.48
N GLU A 694 -12.65 -8.73 67.24
CA GLU A 694 -13.49 -8.37 66.09
C GLU A 694 -14.15 -9.61 65.46
N SER A 695 -13.58 -10.81 65.59
CA SER A 695 -14.26 -12.05 65.17
C SER A 695 -15.49 -12.35 66.01
N ASP A 696 -15.46 -12.07 67.31
CA ASP A 696 -16.61 -12.24 68.23
C ASP A 696 -17.85 -11.41 67.83
N ARG A 697 -17.71 -10.46 66.90
CA ARG A 697 -18.82 -9.62 66.39
C ARG A 697 -19.52 -10.23 65.17
N ILE A 698 -19.04 -11.35 64.65
CA ILE A 698 -19.63 -12.03 63.50
C ILE A 698 -20.83 -12.85 63.99
N ILE A 699 -22.00 -12.62 63.39
CA ILE A 699 -23.26 -13.28 63.79
C ILE A 699 -23.46 -14.61 63.04
N ASP A 700 -22.91 -14.71 61.83
CA ASP A 700 -23.04 -15.89 60.97
C ASP A 700 -22.03 -16.98 61.38
N SER A 701 -22.56 -18.12 61.85
CA SER A 701 -21.82 -19.28 62.38
C SER A 701 -20.80 -19.82 61.37
N ASP A 702 -21.20 -19.97 60.10
CA ASP A 702 -20.36 -20.56 59.06
C ASP A 702 -19.16 -19.65 58.72
N ILE A 703 -19.41 -18.34 58.61
CA ILE A 703 -18.37 -17.35 58.31
C ILE A 703 -17.46 -17.14 59.52
N HIS A 704 -18.03 -17.15 60.73
CA HIS A 704 -17.30 -17.03 61.99
C HIS A 704 -16.28 -18.16 62.14
N ALA A 705 -16.70 -19.41 61.93
CA ALA A 705 -15.83 -20.56 61.98
C ALA A 705 -14.67 -20.50 60.96
N ILE A 706 -14.93 -20.08 59.72
CA ILE A 706 -13.88 -19.91 58.69
C ILE A 706 -12.84 -18.88 59.14
N VAL A 707 -13.28 -17.76 59.71
CA VAL A 707 -12.40 -16.71 60.22
C VAL A 707 -11.61 -17.20 61.44
N CYS A 708 -12.24 -17.97 62.33
CA CYS A 708 -11.59 -18.59 63.49
C CYS A 708 -10.52 -19.62 63.07
N MET A 709 -10.79 -20.46 62.06
CA MET A 709 -9.79 -21.37 61.49
C MET A 709 -8.61 -20.63 60.87
N MET A 710 -8.86 -19.51 60.18
CA MET A 710 -7.81 -18.64 59.65
C MET A 710 -6.98 -18.00 60.78
N LEU A 711 -7.62 -17.45 61.80
CA LEU A 711 -6.96 -16.88 62.99
C LEU A 711 -6.06 -17.92 63.67
N LEU A 712 -6.57 -19.13 63.85
CA LEU A 712 -5.82 -20.24 64.42
C LEU A 712 -4.57 -20.53 63.58
N ASN A 713 -4.70 -20.64 62.26
CA ASN A 713 -3.56 -20.88 61.36
C ASN A 713 -2.49 -19.78 61.42
N TYR A 714 -2.89 -18.50 61.45
CA TYR A 714 -1.92 -17.41 61.63
C TYR A 714 -1.25 -17.45 62.99
N GLN A 715 -1.99 -17.70 64.08
CA GLN A 715 -1.40 -17.83 65.41
C GLN A 715 -0.44 -19.03 65.49
N ILE A 716 -0.77 -20.15 64.84
CA ILE A 716 0.09 -21.33 64.75
C ILE A 716 1.43 -21.01 64.10
N GLN A 717 1.40 -20.27 62.99
CA GLN A 717 2.61 -19.92 62.25
C GLN A 717 3.58 -19.09 63.10
N TYR A 718 3.08 -18.25 64.01
CA TYR A 718 3.91 -17.35 64.83
C TYR A 718 4.12 -17.83 66.28
N LEU A 719 3.64 -19.02 66.66
CA LEU A 719 3.80 -19.62 68.00
C LEU A 719 5.27 -19.69 68.46
N ASP A 720 6.21 -19.97 67.55
CA ASP A 720 7.64 -20.05 67.84
C ASP A 720 8.30 -18.69 68.12
N THR A 721 7.65 -17.59 67.71
CA THR A 721 8.24 -16.23 67.71
C THR A 721 7.54 -15.22 68.62
N LEU A 722 6.25 -15.43 68.89
CA LEU A 722 5.36 -14.62 69.74
C LEU A 722 4.91 -15.41 70.98
N ASP A 723 4.94 -14.77 72.15
CA ASP A 723 4.38 -15.32 73.40
C ASP A 723 2.85 -15.17 73.41
N ILE A 724 2.15 -15.96 72.60
CA ILE A 724 0.69 -15.98 72.54
C ILE A 724 0.12 -16.69 73.78
N PRO A 725 -0.85 -16.12 74.51
CA PRO A 725 -1.41 -16.77 75.69
C PRO A 725 -2.23 -18.02 75.33
N CYS A 726 -1.93 -19.16 75.97
CA CYS A 726 -2.58 -20.46 75.71
C CYS A 726 -4.10 -20.40 75.83
N ASP A 727 -4.61 -19.61 76.78
CA ASP A 727 -6.05 -19.43 77.03
C ASP A 727 -6.80 -18.94 75.77
N THR A 728 -6.17 -18.09 74.96
CA THR A 728 -6.80 -17.57 73.73
C THR A 728 -6.86 -18.61 72.61
N LEU A 729 -5.90 -19.53 72.56
CA LEU A 729 -5.88 -20.64 71.61
C LEU A 729 -6.88 -21.72 72.01
N GLU A 730 -7.00 -22.02 73.32
CA GLU A 730 -7.99 -22.96 73.84
C GLU A 730 -9.42 -22.48 73.56
N THR A 731 -9.70 -21.20 73.77
CA THR A 731 -11.03 -20.63 73.47
C THR A 731 -11.36 -20.67 71.98
N LEU A 732 -10.39 -20.40 71.09
CA LEU A 732 -10.62 -20.46 69.64
C LEU A 732 -10.84 -21.90 69.15
N ILE A 733 -10.07 -22.86 69.68
CA ILE A 733 -10.24 -24.28 69.36
C ILE A 733 -11.60 -24.79 69.86
N GLN A 734 -12.02 -24.35 71.05
CA GLN A 734 -13.32 -24.74 71.61
C GLN A 734 -14.48 -24.16 70.79
N ASN A 735 -14.41 -22.88 70.40
CA ASN A 735 -15.42 -22.25 69.54
C ASN A 735 -15.55 -22.98 68.18
N ILE A 736 -14.42 -23.36 67.55
CA ILE A 736 -14.46 -24.12 66.29
C ILE A 736 -15.01 -25.55 66.49
N LYS A 737 -14.73 -26.19 67.63
CA LYS A 737 -15.28 -27.51 67.97
C LYS A 737 -16.79 -27.44 68.24
N ASP A 738 -17.26 -26.39 68.88
CA ASP A 738 -18.68 -26.21 69.19
C ASP A 738 -19.49 -25.92 67.90
N GLU A 739 -18.90 -25.22 66.93
CA GLU A 739 -19.48 -24.93 65.60
C GLU A 739 -19.30 -26.08 64.58
N SER A 740 -18.60 -27.17 64.95
CA SER A 740 -18.18 -28.24 64.03
C SER A 740 -19.28 -29.12 63.44
N THR A 741 -20.51 -28.99 63.93
CA THR A 741 -21.66 -29.78 63.46
C THR A 741 -22.27 -29.28 62.15
N GLU A 742 -21.93 -28.07 61.71
CA GLU A 742 -22.48 -27.41 60.52
C GLU A 742 -21.48 -27.38 59.32
N PHE A 743 -20.26 -27.93 59.46
CA PHE A 743 -19.22 -27.84 58.43
C PHE A 743 -19.38 -28.77 57.21
N SER A 744 -18.92 -28.28 56.07
CA SER A 744 -18.66 -29.09 54.86
C SER A 744 -17.43 -30.01 55.03
N GLU A 745 -17.37 -31.12 54.27
CA GLU A 745 -16.25 -32.08 54.33
C GLU A 745 -14.87 -31.44 54.11
N GLU A 746 -14.78 -30.40 53.27
CA GLU A 746 -13.55 -29.67 52.98
C GLU A 746 -13.07 -28.81 54.16
N GLN A 747 -13.99 -28.17 54.90
CA GLN A 747 -13.68 -27.37 56.09
C GLN A 747 -13.18 -28.25 57.25
N LEU A 748 -13.76 -29.44 57.42
CA LEU A 748 -13.30 -30.43 58.40
C LEU A 748 -11.88 -30.93 58.07
N ALA A 749 -11.56 -31.13 56.79
CA ALA A 749 -10.20 -31.49 56.37
C ALA A 749 -9.19 -30.38 56.69
N LEU A 750 -9.53 -29.11 56.43
CA LEU A 750 -8.68 -27.96 56.78
C LEU A 750 -8.45 -27.82 58.29
N PHE A 751 -9.50 -28.01 59.10
CA PHE A 751 -9.39 -27.99 60.55
C PHE A 751 -8.49 -29.11 61.08
N ASN A 752 -8.66 -30.34 60.58
CA ASN A 752 -7.82 -31.47 60.96
C ASN A 752 -6.35 -31.25 60.59
N ASN A 753 -6.07 -30.62 59.44
CA ASN A 753 -4.71 -30.23 59.04
C ASN A 753 -4.13 -29.12 59.93
N SER A 754 -4.95 -28.19 60.40
CA SER A 754 -4.55 -27.12 61.33
C SER A 754 -4.22 -27.71 62.71
N ILE A 755 -4.95 -28.74 63.15
CA ILE A 755 -4.66 -29.47 64.40
C ILE A 755 -3.41 -30.34 64.29
N THR A 756 -3.18 -31.02 63.16
CA THR A 756 -1.97 -31.83 62.98
C THR A 756 -0.72 -30.94 62.95
N THR A 757 -0.80 -29.76 62.34
CA THR A 757 0.30 -28.77 62.37
C THR A 757 0.51 -28.20 63.78
N LEU A 758 -0.54 -27.94 64.55
CA LEU A 758 -0.44 -27.61 66.00
C LEU A 758 0.30 -28.70 66.77
N LYS A 759 -0.02 -29.97 66.55
CA LYS A 759 0.65 -31.10 67.22
C LYS A 759 2.16 -31.09 66.94
N VAL A 760 2.56 -30.93 65.68
CA VAL A 760 3.97 -30.83 65.28
C VAL A 760 4.70 -29.62 65.89
N VAL A 761 4.04 -28.47 66.02
CA VAL A 761 4.63 -27.26 66.64
C VAL A 761 4.70 -27.39 68.17
N SER A 762 3.70 -28.01 68.80
CA SER A 762 3.66 -28.25 70.25
C SER A 762 4.74 -29.23 70.74
N GLU A 763 5.22 -30.13 69.88
CA GLU A 763 6.35 -31.02 70.17
C GLU A 763 7.68 -30.25 70.34
N LYS A 764 7.79 -29.05 69.75
CA LYS A 764 8.98 -28.20 69.81
C LYS A 764 9.04 -27.26 71.02
N SER A 765 7.93 -27.03 71.72
CA SER A 765 7.84 -26.03 72.80
C SER A 765 7.01 -26.53 73.99
N ASP A 766 7.62 -26.63 75.18
CA ASP A 766 6.99 -27.18 76.39
C ASP A 766 5.74 -26.43 76.87
N LYS A 767 5.58 -25.16 76.45
CA LYS A 767 4.51 -24.25 76.87
C LYS A 767 3.14 -24.59 76.27
N TYR A 768 3.12 -25.25 75.10
CA TYR A 768 1.89 -25.51 74.33
C TYR A 768 1.50 -27.00 74.26
N LYS A 769 2.21 -27.89 74.97
CA LYS A 769 1.90 -29.33 75.04
C LYS A 769 0.49 -29.67 75.50
N LYS A 770 -0.16 -28.79 76.27
CA LYS A 770 -1.55 -28.99 76.75
C LYS A 770 -2.61 -28.79 75.66
N LEU A 771 -2.30 -28.05 74.59
CA LEU A 771 -3.22 -27.76 73.48
C LEU A 771 -3.31 -28.91 72.46
N ALA A 772 -2.41 -29.89 72.51
CA ALA A 772 -2.30 -31.00 71.55
C ALA A 772 -3.12 -32.24 71.93
N LEU A 773 -3.68 -32.28 73.15
CA LEU A 773 -4.61 -33.28 73.68
C LEU A 773 -6.05 -32.84 73.38
#